data_AF-A0A547NVL8-F1
#
_entry.id   AF-A0A547NVL8-F1
#
_cell.length_a   1.000
_cell.length_b   1.000
_cell.length_c   1.000
_cell.angle_alpha   90.00
_cell.angle_beta   90.00
_cell.angle_gamma   90.00
#
_symmetry.space_group_name_H-M   'P 1'
#
loop_
_entity.id
_entity.type
_entity.pdbx_description
1 polymer ?
#
loop_
_entity_poly.entity_id
_entity_poly.type
_entity_poly.pdbx_seq_one_letter_code
_entity_poly.pdbx_strand_id
1 'polypeptide(L)'
;MHNAGRDRHADQGYPRRSGEVMSEPFKSFDALKSAYDALAGQPRAGSSDKDSHETAIRDFVEAAAQAGAFIEDPNQRRSAQDMLDYWFTHLLASSDAEMDVVSPRLADYRPVAEMPKGAAEPSAKTESQSDLERSRQIIRLGALARQWRYNDEAKGYLLKGAALEDAKQYSQEDRDIAALVAASEREERKSKNTWITALAVVAILLAVLAGIAILQARTATAQAKLAKEQMIRAEQNYTLAQEEKARADAAAKLALEEQKRADAAALALTQEQKNRAEEQRAEAEAQRRAAEAAAKASDEARLNAEKLAEQAKADTEALSKRFAELQKQQVVLDAAIEVIRKQLQSGELQRSELPEAIAELIKPDAVVDVFSDPSILEGYKSGFLGVDVALPALSETNRPLAFDGGRSLNYLNYSIVLNQQRRMAFYSAVNLDRDQLRVLPGRPFPSYPSKPDPRIPREVQLLPAWFVNPAFDVGHLAWRSEISWGQVLPAVPNTAAQILNDSLYVFTNITPQFDTFNQGIWAALDRWTLTKHNPDARQVTIFTGPVFATDDPVFNGVSIPRAFWKVVVSATPNYSQSAGPSSYVVDAFLISQFKPGTIEKVDLVRSFDPETYRVPVAEIESLTGLRFAEIIESTDRNRLPVIGETIGDVMASRVGLLDAPDAPQRKEVAQELVSALRDGAMVWSEQQKVISALLAMAQDTSVQKLSATGRLNLLFVLSQVPASTWDNAQAVDLKATARDAVAVLESRAAAGSTEIGAQTREHLARLETNIGYGKKSTQTVYLQFTGLTRNAAIEISSRMQQLGWNIPGEERVKEGANEVRFNPAVEADEEAAELLAADLRALGRTAVTAKGNKRIKSGNLEIYLSD
;
A
#
# COMPACT_ATOMS: atom_id res chain seq x y z
N MET A 1 66.63 -29.17 5.98
CA MET A 1 67.36 -28.41 4.94
C MET A 1 67.31 -26.95 5.34
N HIS A 2 68.50 -26.33 5.43
CA HIS A 2 68.85 -24.91 5.62
C HIS A 2 68.32 -24.23 6.90
N ASN A 3 69.07 -24.31 8.03
CA ASN A 3 70.19 -23.44 8.47
C ASN A 3 69.81 -21.96 8.56
N ALA A 4 70.08 -21.21 9.63
CA ALA A 4 70.75 -21.42 10.92
C ALA A 4 70.53 -20.09 11.69
N GLY A 5 70.50 -19.98 13.01
CA GLY A 5 70.74 -20.88 14.11
C GLY A 5 71.01 -20.05 15.38
N ARG A 6 70.79 -20.68 16.54
CA ARG A 6 71.47 -20.47 17.85
C ARG A 6 71.18 -19.16 18.59
N ASP A 7 71.09 -19.13 19.90
CA ASP A 7 71.22 -20.09 21.01
C ASP A 7 70.55 -19.39 22.22
N ARG A 8 69.70 -20.05 23.03
CA ARG A 8 69.98 -20.90 24.20
C ARG A 8 70.61 -20.21 25.43
N HIS A 9 69.82 -20.29 26.52
CA HIS A 9 70.21 -20.38 27.94
C HIS A 9 70.97 -19.20 28.57
N ALA A 10 70.96 -18.95 29.87
CA ALA A 10 70.11 -19.27 31.01
C ALA A 10 70.78 -18.58 32.20
N ASP A 11 69.97 -18.23 33.19
CA ASP A 11 70.30 -18.26 34.61
C ASP A 11 71.05 -17.07 35.27
N GLN A 12 70.55 -16.79 36.48
CA GLN A 12 71.16 -16.12 37.63
C GLN A 12 71.01 -14.59 37.80
N GLY A 13 70.04 -14.23 38.66
CA GLY A 13 70.33 -13.42 39.85
C GLY A 13 70.13 -11.91 39.75
N TYR A 14 69.03 -11.41 40.32
CA TYR A 14 69.05 -10.12 41.03
C TYR A 14 70.10 -10.19 42.17
N PRO A 15 70.78 -9.10 42.62
CA PRO A 15 70.18 -7.77 42.79
C PRO A 15 71.12 -6.54 42.63
N ARG A 16 70.49 -5.34 42.69
CA ARG A 16 70.91 -4.03 43.23
C ARG A 16 70.71 -2.91 42.20
N ARG A 17 69.78 -1.97 42.41
CA ARG A 17 69.60 -0.93 43.45
C ARG A 17 70.21 0.39 43.00
N SER A 18 69.37 1.42 43.10
CA SER A 18 69.69 2.81 43.41
C SER A 18 70.63 3.55 42.46
N GLY A 19 70.04 4.50 41.73
CA GLY A 19 70.63 5.81 41.45
C GLY A 19 71.81 5.81 40.51
N GLU A 20 71.53 5.89 39.20
CA GLU A 20 72.27 6.71 38.24
C GLU A 20 71.66 6.52 36.84
N VAL A 21 70.83 7.46 36.42
CA VAL A 21 70.69 7.82 35.00
C VAL A 21 70.75 9.34 34.95
N MET A 22 71.96 9.87 34.75
CA MET A 22 72.10 11.17 34.12
C MET A 22 72.37 10.85 32.65
N SER A 23 71.30 10.68 31.85
CA SER A 23 71.45 10.73 30.40
C SER A 23 72.06 12.08 30.07
N GLU A 24 73.26 12.13 29.48
CA GLU A 24 73.89 13.41 29.18
C GLU A 24 72.93 14.30 28.37
N PRO A 25 72.68 15.55 28.80
CA PRO A 25 71.70 16.40 28.14
C PRO A 25 72.17 16.76 26.73
N PHE A 26 71.22 16.83 25.79
CA PHE A 26 71.54 17.22 24.42
C PHE A 26 72.06 18.67 24.39
N LYS A 27 73.28 18.85 23.89
CA LYS A 27 74.00 20.14 23.93
C LYS A 27 73.67 21.07 22.76
N SER A 28 72.72 20.70 21.89
CA SER A 28 72.21 21.54 20.80
C SER A 28 70.85 21.06 20.28
N PHE A 29 70.14 21.91 19.54
CA PHE A 29 68.85 21.57 18.93
C PHE A 29 68.97 20.47 17.87
N ASP A 30 70.03 20.48 17.06
CA ASP A 30 70.25 19.45 16.02
C ASP A 30 70.51 18.07 16.61
N ALA A 31 71.19 18.00 17.76
CA ALA A 31 71.41 16.76 18.49
C ALA A 31 70.09 16.20 19.05
N LEU A 32 69.25 17.07 19.62
CA LEU A 32 67.91 16.72 20.11
C LEU A 32 67.01 16.22 18.96
N LYS A 33 67.00 16.93 17.84
CA LYS A 33 66.19 16.58 16.66
C LYS A 33 66.61 15.24 16.06
N SER A 34 67.91 14.97 15.98
CA SER A 34 68.43 13.68 15.47
C SER A 34 68.01 12.51 16.36
N ALA A 35 68.00 12.70 17.68
CA ALA A 35 67.53 11.69 18.63
C ALA A 35 66.01 11.47 18.53
N TYR A 36 65.23 12.55 18.34
CA TYR A 36 63.79 12.48 18.08
C TYR A 36 63.47 11.66 16.83
N ASP A 37 64.13 11.95 15.71
CA ASP A 37 63.88 11.27 14.43
C ASP A 37 64.25 9.76 14.51
N ALA A 38 65.32 9.42 15.25
CA ALA A 38 65.73 8.04 15.49
C ALA A 38 64.72 7.24 16.35
N LEU A 39 64.09 7.88 17.34
CA LEU A 39 63.05 7.27 18.17
C LEU A 39 61.73 7.13 17.41
N ALA A 40 61.34 8.15 16.64
CA ALA A 40 60.11 8.20 15.86
C ALA A 40 60.07 7.14 14.74
N GLY A 41 61.23 6.75 14.21
CA GLY A 41 61.37 5.75 13.16
C GLY A 41 61.27 4.29 13.58
N GLN A 42 61.19 3.98 14.89
CA GLN A 42 61.10 2.60 15.37
C GLN A 42 59.65 2.05 15.25
N PRO A 43 59.45 0.82 14.73
CA PRO A 43 58.12 0.23 14.62
C PRO A 43 57.53 -0.06 16.01
N ARG A 44 56.22 0.18 16.21
CA ARG A 44 55.51 -0.13 17.46
C ARG A 44 55.70 -1.60 17.83
N ALA A 45 56.41 -1.85 18.93
CA ALA A 45 56.79 -3.19 19.34
C ALA A 45 55.56 -4.03 19.77
N GLY A 46 55.63 -5.35 19.52
CA GLY A 46 54.66 -6.30 20.06
C GLY A 46 54.73 -6.41 21.59
N SER A 47 53.73 -7.06 22.19
CA SER A 47 53.44 -7.06 23.64
C SER A 47 54.58 -7.41 24.60
N SER A 48 55.69 -8.00 24.14
CA SER A 48 56.84 -8.34 24.99
C SER A 48 57.92 -7.26 25.07
N ASP A 49 57.85 -6.19 24.26
CA ASP A 49 58.85 -5.10 24.21
C ASP A 49 58.27 -3.71 24.59
N LYS A 50 57.01 -3.67 25.04
CA LYS A 50 56.30 -2.42 25.34
C LYS A 50 57.00 -1.62 26.47
N ASP A 51 57.46 -2.31 27.51
CA ASP A 51 58.13 -1.69 28.66
C ASP A 51 59.49 -1.06 28.29
N SER A 52 60.19 -1.66 27.31
CA SER A 52 61.48 -1.15 26.80
C SER A 52 61.29 0.15 26.00
N HIS A 53 60.26 0.18 25.15
CA HIS A 53 59.94 1.37 24.35
C HIS A 53 59.40 2.52 25.20
N GLU A 54 58.56 2.26 26.18
CA GLU A 54 58.07 3.29 27.12
C GLU A 54 59.20 3.85 28.00
N THR A 55 60.17 3.02 28.39
CA THR A 55 61.38 3.48 29.10
C THR A 55 62.22 4.40 28.22
N ALA A 56 62.44 4.06 26.94
CA ALA A 56 63.19 4.90 26.02
C ALA A 56 62.53 6.27 25.76
N ILE A 57 61.19 6.33 25.70
CA ILE A 57 60.47 7.60 25.56
C ILE A 57 60.59 8.43 26.86
N ARG A 58 60.54 7.79 28.03
CA ARG A 58 60.68 8.49 29.33
C ARG A 58 62.07 9.12 29.47
N ASP A 59 63.11 8.38 29.14
CA ASP A 59 64.50 8.88 29.17
C ASP A 59 64.70 10.02 28.15
N PHE A 60 64.07 9.92 26.98
CA PHE A 60 64.09 10.99 25.98
C PHE A 60 63.41 12.27 26.49
N VAL A 61 62.24 12.17 27.13
CA VAL A 61 61.51 13.34 27.66
C VAL A 61 62.33 14.07 28.73
N GLU A 62 63.02 13.33 29.61
CA GLU A 62 63.85 13.91 30.66
C GLU A 62 65.11 14.59 30.08
N ALA A 63 65.81 13.94 29.14
CA ALA A 63 66.97 14.52 28.47
C ALA A 63 66.61 15.74 27.58
N ALA A 64 65.46 15.68 26.91
CA ALA A 64 64.94 16.76 26.08
C ALA A 64 64.60 18.01 26.89
N ALA A 65 64.00 17.85 28.09
CA ALA A 65 63.73 18.96 28.99
C ALA A 65 65.03 19.71 29.36
N GLN A 66 66.11 18.98 29.64
CA GLN A 66 67.39 19.57 30.02
C GLN A 66 68.15 20.21 28.84
N ALA A 67 67.90 19.80 27.60
CA ALA A 67 68.50 20.38 26.40
C ALA A 67 68.20 21.88 26.26
N GLY A 68 67.10 22.35 26.85
CA GLY A 68 66.75 23.78 26.93
C GLY A 68 67.87 24.65 27.52
N ALA A 69 68.74 24.12 28.39
CA ALA A 69 69.84 24.90 28.94
C ALA A 69 70.86 25.37 27.87
N PHE A 70 70.91 24.73 26.69
CA PHE A 70 71.91 24.94 25.63
C PHE A 70 71.34 25.50 24.31
N ILE A 71 70.03 25.68 24.21
CA ILE A 71 69.35 26.16 23.00
C ILE A 71 68.94 27.62 23.22
N GLU A 72 69.68 28.56 22.64
CA GLU A 72 69.42 30.01 22.77
C GLU A 72 68.28 30.48 21.85
N ASP A 73 68.22 29.99 20.62
CA ASP A 73 67.29 30.48 19.59
C ASP A 73 65.81 30.25 19.97
N PRO A 74 64.97 31.30 20.06
CA PRO A 74 63.58 31.18 20.50
C PRO A 74 62.68 30.29 19.62
N ASN A 75 62.98 30.20 18.32
CA ASN A 75 62.21 29.36 17.40
C ASN A 75 62.62 27.88 17.55
N GLN A 76 63.91 27.61 17.74
CA GLN A 76 64.40 26.27 18.06
C GLN A 76 63.91 25.80 19.43
N ARG A 77 63.86 26.68 20.44
CA ARG A 77 63.27 26.38 21.76
C ARG A 77 61.79 26.04 21.66
N ARG A 78 61.02 26.77 20.85
CA ARG A 78 59.61 26.44 20.61
C ARG A 78 59.45 25.07 19.95
N SER A 79 60.23 24.81 18.91
CA SER A 79 60.21 23.52 18.22
C SER A 79 60.61 22.35 19.14
N ALA A 80 61.58 22.55 20.03
CA ALA A 80 61.99 21.56 21.03
C ALA A 80 60.91 21.33 22.11
N GLN A 81 60.18 22.36 22.52
CA GLN A 81 59.06 22.23 23.46
C GLN A 81 57.90 21.46 22.81
N ASP A 82 57.61 21.73 21.53
CA ASP A 82 56.56 21.02 20.79
C ASP A 82 56.89 19.52 20.63
N MET A 83 58.17 19.18 20.37
CA MET A 83 58.64 17.78 20.33
C MET A 83 58.46 17.07 21.67
N LEU A 84 58.73 17.77 22.78
CA LEU A 84 58.60 17.24 24.13
C LEU A 84 57.13 17.04 24.52
N ASP A 85 56.27 18.03 24.23
CA ASP A 85 54.83 17.96 24.50
C ASP A 85 54.16 16.81 23.75
N TYR A 86 54.59 16.54 22.49
CA TYR A 86 54.09 15.43 21.69
C TYR A 86 54.39 14.06 22.33
N TRP A 87 55.64 13.78 22.70
CA TRP A 87 56.03 12.49 23.27
C TRP A 87 55.53 12.28 24.70
N PHE A 88 55.45 13.35 25.50
CA PHE A 88 54.81 13.29 26.81
C PHE A 88 53.33 12.93 26.70
N THR A 89 52.61 13.51 25.73
CA THR A 89 51.23 13.13 25.43
C THR A 89 51.12 11.69 24.95
N HIS A 90 52.11 11.21 24.18
CA HIS A 90 52.14 9.81 23.73
C HIS A 90 52.29 8.82 24.90
N LEU A 91 53.15 9.10 25.88
CA LEU A 91 53.30 8.32 27.12
C LEU A 91 52.03 8.32 27.99
N LEU A 92 51.36 9.47 28.11
CA LEU A 92 50.09 9.56 28.85
C LEU A 92 48.98 8.76 28.17
N ALA A 93 48.98 8.68 26.84
CA ALA A 93 48.01 7.89 26.10
C ALA A 93 48.30 6.37 26.12
N SER A 94 49.54 5.95 26.43
CA SER A 94 49.94 4.53 26.41
C SER A 94 49.99 3.86 27.79
N SER A 95 49.99 4.65 28.86
CA SER A 95 50.04 4.21 30.27
C SER A 95 48.74 4.54 31.02
N ASP A 96 48.27 3.63 31.88
CA ASP A 96 47.04 3.79 32.69
C ASP A 96 47.21 4.78 33.88
N ALA A 97 48.06 5.80 33.75
CA ALA A 97 48.40 6.72 34.84
C ALA A 97 47.38 7.88 34.97
N GLU A 98 47.04 8.24 36.22
CA GLU A 98 46.09 9.29 36.58
C GLU A 98 46.48 10.68 36.03
N MET A 99 45.46 11.43 35.58
CA MET A 99 45.49 12.65 34.74
C MET A 99 46.08 13.93 35.37
N ASP A 100 46.93 13.86 36.40
CA ASP A 100 47.44 15.06 37.12
C ASP A 100 48.91 15.42 36.80
N VAL A 101 49.48 14.88 35.72
CA VAL A 101 50.89 15.13 35.35
C VAL A 101 50.99 16.12 34.19
N VAL A 102 51.66 17.25 34.44
CA VAL A 102 51.86 18.34 33.45
C VAL A 102 53.13 18.10 32.62
N SER A 103 53.06 18.36 31.31
CA SER A 103 54.21 18.23 30.39
C SER A 103 55.43 19.02 30.90
N PRO A 104 56.62 18.41 30.97
CA PRO A 104 57.83 19.09 31.40
C PRO A 104 58.14 20.31 30.52
N ARG A 105 58.61 21.40 31.12
CA ARG A 105 59.07 22.57 30.37
C ARG A 105 60.56 22.45 30.09
N LEU A 106 60.99 22.90 28.92
CA LEU A 106 62.40 23.07 28.61
C LEU A 106 63.06 23.94 29.67
N ALA A 107 64.23 23.51 30.14
CA ALA A 107 65.04 24.29 31.06
C ALA A 107 65.38 25.66 30.45
N ASP A 108 65.35 26.71 31.29
CA ASP A 108 65.74 28.06 30.86
C ASP A 108 67.17 28.07 30.33
N TYR A 109 67.40 28.81 29.23
CA TYR A 109 68.71 28.96 28.63
C TYR A 109 69.70 29.54 29.67
N ARG A 110 70.83 28.85 29.89
CA ARG A 110 71.86 29.31 30.82
C ARG A 110 73.09 29.77 30.06
N PRO A 111 73.32 31.09 29.90
CA PRO A 111 74.63 31.59 29.53
C PRO A 111 75.61 31.34 30.70
N VAL A 112 76.84 30.97 30.40
CA VAL A 112 77.84 30.64 31.44
C VAL A 112 78.30 31.92 32.18
N ALA A 113 78.03 32.00 33.50
CA ALA A 113 78.46 32.97 34.56
C ALA A 113 77.89 34.42 34.47
N GLU A 114 77.56 35.23 35.51
CA GLU A 114 77.96 35.39 36.94
C GLU A 114 76.95 36.32 37.72
N MET A 115 76.95 36.32 39.07
CA MET A 115 76.09 37.09 40.05
C MET A 115 76.30 38.65 40.07
N PRO A 116 75.56 39.57 40.81
CA PRO A 116 74.82 39.44 42.10
C PRO A 116 73.57 40.35 42.46
N LYS A 117 72.89 39.96 43.56
CA LYS A 117 72.21 40.67 44.70
C LYS A 117 71.28 41.91 44.53
N GLY A 118 70.06 41.80 45.10
CA GLY A 118 69.63 42.69 46.20
C GLY A 118 68.22 43.31 46.17
N ALA A 119 67.54 43.22 47.32
CA ALA A 119 66.52 44.10 47.93
C ALA A 119 65.00 43.85 47.75
N ALA A 120 64.46 43.21 48.80
CA ALA A 120 63.35 43.63 49.68
C ALA A 120 61.90 43.81 49.14
N GLU A 121 61.02 42.97 49.67
CA GLU A 121 59.55 43.12 49.70
C GLU A 121 59.07 44.25 50.63
N PRO A 122 57.83 44.73 50.42
CA PRO A 122 56.93 44.85 51.56
C PRO A 122 55.57 44.16 51.35
N SER A 123 55.31 43.25 52.27
CA SER A 123 54.04 42.90 52.95
C SER A 123 52.73 42.95 52.14
N ALA A 124 52.27 41.76 51.83
CA ALA A 124 50.91 41.42 51.45
C ALA A 124 49.87 41.88 52.49
N LYS A 125 48.80 42.53 52.00
CA LYS A 125 47.47 42.22 52.52
C LYS A 125 47.09 40.89 51.89
N THR A 126 46.79 39.90 52.71
CA THR A 126 46.29 38.59 52.26
C THR A 126 44.90 38.80 51.65
N GLU A 127 44.87 39.11 50.35
CA GLU A 127 43.70 38.85 49.53
C GLU A 127 43.50 37.34 49.50
N SER A 128 42.25 36.91 49.73
CA SER A 128 41.86 35.52 49.55
C SER A 128 42.33 35.01 48.17
N GLN A 129 42.68 33.73 48.03
CA GLN A 129 43.00 33.16 46.71
C GLN A 129 41.88 33.47 45.68
N SER A 130 40.62 33.55 46.13
CA SER A 130 39.49 33.97 45.29
C SER A 130 39.59 35.42 44.79
N ASP A 131 40.11 36.35 45.59
CA ASP A 131 40.20 37.78 45.25
C ASP A 131 41.35 38.04 44.27
N LEU A 132 42.45 37.30 44.42
CA LEU A 132 43.57 37.30 43.49
C LEU A 132 43.21 36.72 42.12
N GLU A 133 42.45 35.62 42.09
CA GLU A 133 41.93 35.03 40.85
C GLU A 133 40.93 35.96 40.16
N ARG A 134 40.04 36.58 40.94
CA ARG A 134 39.09 37.60 40.45
C ARG A 134 39.81 38.79 39.80
N SER A 135 40.83 39.33 40.48
CA SER A 135 41.62 40.47 39.99
C SER A 135 42.36 40.14 38.68
N ARG A 136 42.92 38.93 38.56
CA ARG A 136 43.58 38.46 37.32
C ARG A 136 42.61 38.34 36.15
N GLN A 137 41.37 37.87 36.39
CA GLN A 137 40.36 37.78 35.32
C GLN A 137 39.94 39.15 34.80
N ILE A 138 39.76 40.13 35.68
CA ILE A 138 39.44 41.51 35.29
C ILE A 138 40.56 42.12 34.46
N ILE A 139 41.83 41.92 34.85
CA ILE A 139 42.99 42.41 34.09
C ILE A 139 43.04 41.79 32.69
N ARG A 140 42.83 40.47 32.60
CA ARG A 140 42.83 39.73 31.32
C ARG A 140 41.71 40.19 30.40
N LEU A 141 40.47 40.27 30.90
CA LEU A 141 39.30 40.69 30.12
C LEU A 141 39.38 42.16 29.73
N GLY A 142 39.89 43.03 30.61
CA GLY A 142 40.11 44.44 30.32
C GLY A 142 41.18 44.67 29.25
N ALA A 143 42.27 43.88 29.27
CA ALA A 143 43.28 43.91 28.20
C ALA A 143 42.70 43.47 26.85
N LEU A 144 41.89 42.39 26.85
CA LEU A 144 41.21 41.92 25.63
C LEU A 144 40.21 42.97 25.10
N ALA A 145 39.45 43.61 25.97
CA ALA A 145 38.50 44.66 25.59
C ALA A 145 39.17 45.89 24.96
N ARG A 146 40.32 46.30 25.52
CA ARG A 146 41.15 47.37 24.93
C ARG A 146 41.75 46.95 23.59
N GLN A 147 42.20 45.71 23.48
CA GLN A 147 42.72 45.18 22.22
C GLN A 147 41.64 45.12 21.14
N TRP A 148 40.42 44.70 21.47
CA TRP A 148 39.28 44.72 20.56
C TRP A 148 38.99 46.14 20.06
N ARG A 149 38.98 47.15 20.95
CA ARG A 149 38.80 48.55 20.54
C ARG A 149 39.93 49.10 19.68
N TYR A 150 41.18 48.76 19.99
CA TYR A 150 42.34 49.20 19.22
C TYR A 150 42.37 48.62 17.81
N ASN A 151 41.73 47.47 17.60
CA ASN A 151 41.60 46.82 16.30
C ASN A 151 40.26 47.16 15.62
N ASP A 152 39.82 48.42 15.69
CA ASP A 152 38.57 48.91 15.06
C ASP A 152 37.34 48.04 15.36
N GLU A 153 37.23 47.55 16.60
CA GLU A 153 36.14 46.69 17.04
C GLU A 153 35.97 45.40 16.20
N ALA A 154 37.05 44.87 15.63
CA ALA A 154 37.02 43.72 14.74
C ALA A 154 36.36 42.48 15.37
N LYS A 155 35.49 41.82 14.58
CA LYS A 155 34.67 40.68 15.01
C LYS A 155 35.45 39.49 15.57
N GLY A 156 36.71 39.32 15.17
CA GLY A 156 37.56 38.21 15.63
C GLY A 156 37.90 38.23 17.12
N TYR A 157 37.68 39.37 17.80
CA TYR A 157 37.93 39.52 19.23
C TYR A 157 36.67 39.39 20.10
N LEU A 158 35.50 39.24 19.48
CA LEU A 158 34.24 39.09 20.21
C LEU A 158 34.14 37.71 20.86
N LEU A 159 33.68 37.71 22.11
CA LEU A 159 33.56 36.51 22.92
C LEU A 159 32.31 35.70 22.51
N LYS A 160 32.35 34.38 22.67
CA LYS A 160 31.24 33.46 22.37
C LYS A 160 31.15 32.35 23.42
N GLY A 161 29.94 31.82 23.62
CA GLY A 161 29.72 30.68 24.52
C GLY A 161 30.21 30.94 25.94
N ALA A 162 30.90 29.96 26.54
CA ALA A 162 31.37 30.05 27.94
C ALA A 162 32.24 31.28 28.22
N ALA A 163 33.09 31.70 27.27
CA ALA A 163 33.94 32.88 27.44
C ALA A 163 33.15 34.20 27.52
N LEU A 164 31.98 34.28 26.88
CA LEU A 164 31.09 35.42 26.99
C LEU A 164 30.33 35.42 28.33
N GLU A 165 29.87 34.25 28.78
CA GLU A 165 29.19 34.11 30.08
C GLU A 165 30.12 34.43 31.26
N ASP A 166 31.36 33.95 31.21
CA ASP A 166 32.37 34.27 32.22
C ASP A 166 32.66 35.78 32.25
N ALA A 167 32.72 36.43 31.09
CA ALA A 167 32.98 37.86 31.00
C ALA A 167 31.84 38.75 31.53
N LYS A 168 30.58 38.27 31.49
CA LYS A 168 29.42 39.02 32.02
C LYS A 168 29.53 39.28 33.52
N GLN A 169 30.13 38.36 34.27
CA GLN A 169 30.31 38.47 35.72
C GLN A 169 31.13 39.70 36.12
N TYR A 170 32.00 40.18 35.23
CA TYR A 170 32.89 41.31 35.45
C TYR A 170 32.46 42.59 34.70
N SER A 171 31.32 42.55 34.01
CA SER A 171 30.83 43.65 33.16
C SER A 171 30.49 44.93 33.93
N GLN A 172 30.18 44.84 35.23
CA GLN A 172 29.93 46.01 36.07
C GLN A 172 31.20 46.62 36.67
N GLU A 173 32.34 45.93 36.54
CA GLU A 173 33.60 46.31 37.20
C GLU A 173 34.51 47.16 36.30
N ASP A 174 34.37 47.05 34.97
CA ASP A 174 35.17 47.82 34.00
C ASP A 174 34.34 48.19 32.75
N ARG A 175 34.44 49.45 32.32
CA ARG A 175 33.65 50.02 31.21
C ARG A 175 34.03 49.45 29.84
N ASP A 176 35.29 49.07 29.64
CA ASP A 176 35.75 48.45 28.40
C ASP A 176 35.29 47.00 28.32
N ILE A 177 35.35 46.27 29.44
CA ILE A 177 34.77 44.92 29.54
C ILE A 177 33.27 44.96 29.25
N ALA A 178 32.54 45.91 29.85
CA ALA A 178 31.12 46.12 29.59
C ALA A 178 30.81 46.32 28.09
N ALA A 179 31.64 47.12 27.40
CA ALA A 179 31.47 47.40 25.98
C ALA A 179 31.78 46.18 25.09
N LEU A 180 32.83 45.41 25.42
CA LEU A 180 33.19 44.17 24.74
C LEU A 180 32.09 43.11 24.90
N VAL A 181 31.57 42.94 26.12
CA VAL A 181 30.46 42.03 26.41
C VAL A 181 29.23 42.44 25.60
N ALA A 182 28.83 43.72 25.63
CA ALA A 182 27.67 44.20 24.89
C ALA A 182 27.82 44.07 23.37
N ALA A 183 29.02 44.25 22.82
CA ALA A 183 29.29 44.04 21.39
C ALA A 183 29.29 42.54 21.01
N SER A 184 29.83 41.69 21.88
CA SER A 184 29.84 40.24 21.71
C SER A 184 28.43 39.67 21.76
N GLU A 185 27.60 40.14 22.69
CA GLU A 185 26.17 39.80 22.76
C GLU A 185 25.41 40.25 21.50
N ARG A 186 25.68 41.46 20.99
CA ARG A 186 25.02 41.95 19.77
C ARG A 186 25.40 41.13 18.53
N GLU A 187 26.66 40.76 18.37
CA GLU A 187 27.09 39.95 17.21
C GLU A 187 26.63 38.50 17.33
N GLU A 188 26.64 37.91 18.54
CA GLU A 188 26.10 36.57 18.76
C GLU A 188 24.59 36.53 18.50
N ARG A 189 23.83 37.53 18.98
CA ARG A 189 22.40 37.70 18.63
C ARG A 189 22.20 37.90 17.13
N LYS A 190 23.03 38.73 16.47
CA LYS A 190 22.94 38.97 15.03
C LYS A 190 23.19 37.69 14.23
N SER A 191 24.25 36.94 14.56
CA SER A 191 24.61 35.68 13.91
C SER A 191 23.53 34.61 14.10
N LYS A 192 22.98 34.50 15.32
CA LYS A 192 21.84 33.62 15.63
C LYS A 192 20.61 34.04 14.80
N ASN A 193 20.27 35.32 14.78
CA ASN A 193 19.13 35.84 14.02
C ASN A 193 19.27 35.64 12.50
N THR A 194 20.46 35.83 11.90
CA THR A 194 20.65 35.52 10.46
C THR A 194 20.45 34.05 10.15
N TRP A 195 20.90 33.14 11.02
CA TRP A 195 20.73 31.71 10.81
C TRP A 195 19.27 31.25 11.02
N ILE A 196 18.57 31.80 12.02
CA ILE A 196 17.14 31.57 12.23
C ILE A 196 16.31 32.12 11.07
N THR A 197 16.64 33.33 10.58
CA THR A 197 15.97 33.92 9.42
C THR A 197 16.21 33.06 8.17
N ALA A 198 17.41 32.51 7.99
CA ALA A 198 17.70 31.59 6.88
C ALA A 198 16.90 30.30 6.98
N LEU A 199 16.78 29.70 8.17
CA LEU A 199 15.93 28.52 8.39
C LEU A 199 14.44 28.82 8.18
N ALA A 200 13.98 29.99 8.61
CA ALA A 200 12.60 30.42 8.38
C ALA A 200 12.30 30.62 6.89
N VAL A 201 13.23 31.25 6.15
CA VAL A 201 13.12 31.40 4.69
C VAL A 201 13.11 30.04 4.00
N VAL A 202 13.95 29.09 4.43
CA VAL A 202 13.95 27.71 3.91
C VAL A 202 12.63 27.00 4.20
N ALA A 203 12.10 27.09 5.43
CA ALA A 203 10.83 26.48 5.78
C ALA A 203 9.64 27.10 5.03
N ILE A 204 9.62 28.43 4.84
CA ILE A 204 8.62 29.13 4.02
C ILE A 204 8.73 28.69 2.55
N LEU A 205 9.96 28.62 2.00
CA LEU A 205 10.18 28.14 0.63
C LEU A 205 9.72 26.70 0.46
N LEU A 206 9.97 25.82 1.43
CA LEU A 206 9.49 24.43 1.41
C LEU A 206 7.95 24.35 1.50
N ALA A 207 7.31 25.15 2.35
CA ALA A 207 5.85 25.21 2.46
C ALA A 207 5.21 25.75 1.17
N VAL A 208 5.80 26.78 0.54
CA VAL A 208 5.36 27.32 -0.75
C VAL A 208 5.56 26.30 -1.86
N LEU A 209 6.71 25.62 -1.93
CA LEU A 209 6.97 24.55 -2.90
C LEU A 209 6.01 23.38 -2.74
N ALA A 210 5.64 23.02 -1.51
CA ALA A 210 4.61 22.03 -1.22
C ALA A 210 3.22 22.50 -1.67
N GLY A 211 2.84 23.75 -1.38
CA GLY A 211 1.59 24.33 -1.85
C GLY A 211 1.48 24.39 -3.38
N ILE A 212 2.57 24.78 -4.06
CA ILE A 212 2.67 24.75 -5.53
C ILE A 212 2.58 23.32 -6.05
N ALA A 213 3.24 22.35 -5.40
CA ALA A 213 3.15 20.94 -5.77
C ALA A 213 1.72 20.39 -5.61
N ILE A 214 0.99 20.80 -4.57
CA ILE A 214 -0.43 20.43 -4.37
C ILE A 214 -1.31 21.06 -5.45
N LEU A 215 -1.09 22.34 -5.79
CA LEU A 215 -1.81 23.00 -6.89
C LEU A 215 -1.51 22.30 -8.22
N GLN A 216 -0.25 21.98 -8.50
CA GLN A 216 0.16 21.23 -9.69
C GLN A 216 -0.40 19.80 -9.70
N ALA A 217 -0.52 19.16 -8.53
CA ALA A 217 -1.17 17.87 -8.38
C ALA A 217 -2.64 17.95 -8.74
N ARG A 218 -3.35 18.95 -8.21
CA ARG A 218 -4.76 19.21 -8.54
C ARG A 218 -4.97 19.52 -10.02
N THR A 219 -4.06 20.29 -10.64
CA THR A 219 -4.16 20.59 -12.07
C THR A 219 -3.86 19.37 -12.92
N ALA A 220 -2.85 18.56 -12.56
CA ALA A 220 -2.51 17.36 -13.30
C ALA A 220 -3.55 16.24 -13.12
N THR A 221 -4.18 16.10 -11.94
CA THR A 221 -5.33 15.19 -11.77
C THR A 221 -6.55 15.70 -12.52
N ALA A 222 -6.80 17.01 -12.54
CA ALA A 222 -7.86 17.60 -13.35
C ALA A 222 -7.60 17.43 -14.87
N GLN A 223 -6.36 17.59 -15.32
CA GLN A 223 -5.94 17.38 -16.71
C GLN A 223 -6.02 15.90 -17.09
N ALA A 224 -5.62 14.99 -16.21
CA ALA A 224 -5.78 13.55 -16.42
C ALA A 224 -7.25 13.15 -16.53
N LYS A 225 -8.11 13.73 -15.69
CA LYS A 225 -9.56 13.55 -15.77
C LYS A 225 -10.10 14.04 -17.11
N LEU A 226 -9.74 15.25 -17.52
CA LEU A 226 -10.19 15.85 -18.78
C LEU A 226 -9.68 15.07 -20.01
N ALA A 227 -8.40 14.69 -20.03
CA ALA A 227 -7.80 13.91 -21.10
C ALA A 227 -8.47 12.54 -21.25
N LYS A 228 -8.83 11.91 -20.12
CA LYS A 228 -9.50 10.61 -20.12
C LYS A 228 -10.97 10.70 -20.54
N GLU A 229 -11.68 11.74 -20.12
CA GLU A 229 -13.03 12.06 -20.64
C GLU A 229 -13.00 12.32 -22.17
N GLN A 230 -11.97 13.03 -22.65
CA GLN A 230 -11.76 13.26 -24.08
C GLN A 230 -11.45 11.96 -24.83
N MET A 231 -10.64 11.07 -24.26
CA MET A 231 -10.32 9.77 -24.83
C MET A 231 -11.57 8.91 -25.02
N ILE A 232 -12.41 8.80 -23.99
CA ILE A 232 -13.64 8.00 -24.04
C ILE A 232 -14.61 8.56 -25.07
N ARG A 233 -14.81 9.88 -25.10
CA ARG A 233 -15.66 10.52 -26.11
C ARG A 233 -15.11 10.31 -27.51
N ALA A 234 -13.80 10.42 -27.70
CA ALA A 234 -13.16 10.22 -28.99
C ALA A 234 -13.27 8.76 -29.46
N GLU A 235 -13.16 7.79 -28.56
CA GLU A 235 -13.33 6.36 -28.85
C GLU A 235 -14.78 6.02 -29.21
N GLN A 236 -15.76 6.54 -28.45
CA GLN A 236 -17.18 6.40 -28.77
C GLN A 236 -17.53 7.02 -30.15
N ASN A 237 -17.04 8.23 -30.41
CA ASN A 237 -17.26 8.90 -31.69
C ASN A 237 -16.57 8.17 -32.85
N TYR A 238 -15.39 7.60 -32.61
CA TYR A 238 -14.70 6.77 -33.60
C TYR A 238 -15.54 5.54 -33.97
N THR A 239 -16.06 4.80 -32.99
CA THR A 239 -16.91 3.63 -33.23
C THR A 239 -18.17 4.00 -34.01
N LEU A 240 -18.89 5.04 -33.59
CA LEU A 240 -20.08 5.53 -34.29
C LEU A 240 -19.76 5.93 -35.74
N ALA A 241 -18.65 6.64 -35.96
CA ALA A 241 -18.27 7.07 -37.30
C ALA A 241 -17.85 5.90 -38.21
N GLN A 242 -17.25 4.84 -37.67
CA GLN A 242 -16.97 3.61 -38.43
C GLN A 242 -18.24 2.86 -38.81
N GLU A 243 -19.24 2.82 -37.92
CA GLU A 243 -20.55 2.22 -38.21
C GLU A 243 -21.31 3.00 -39.29
N GLU A 244 -21.32 4.34 -39.21
CA GLU A 244 -21.92 5.19 -40.24
C GLU A 244 -21.24 5.02 -41.60
N LYS A 245 -19.91 4.94 -41.62
CA LYS A 245 -19.16 4.65 -42.85
C LYS A 245 -19.55 3.30 -43.45
N ALA A 246 -19.64 2.24 -42.63
CA ALA A 246 -20.05 0.93 -43.10
C ALA A 246 -21.48 0.93 -43.67
N ARG A 247 -22.41 1.67 -43.05
CA ARG A 247 -23.78 1.85 -43.57
C ARG A 247 -23.79 2.59 -44.90
N ALA A 248 -23.02 3.67 -45.03
CA ALA A 248 -22.94 4.46 -46.25
C ALA A 248 -22.29 3.67 -47.41
N ASP A 249 -21.27 2.86 -47.13
CA ASP A 249 -20.65 1.94 -48.11
C ASP A 249 -21.66 0.89 -48.61
N ALA A 250 -22.46 0.33 -47.71
CA ALA A 250 -23.52 -0.61 -48.06
C ALA A 250 -24.62 0.04 -48.92
N ALA A 251 -25.05 1.26 -48.57
CA ALA A 251 -26.04 2.02 -49.34
C ALA A 251 -25.53 2.38 -50.75
N ALA A 252 -24.27 2.81 -50.88
CA ALA A 252 -23.65 3.08 -52.17
C ALA A 252 -23.55 1.82 -53.05
N LYS A 253 -23.26 0.66 -52.44
CA LYS A 253 -23.22 -0.63 -53.15
C LYS A 253 -24.62 -1.04 -53.63
N LEU A 254 -25.64 -0.88 -52.80
CA LEU A 254 -27.03 -1.16 -53.17
C LEU A 254 -27.50 -0.27 -54.32
N ALA A 255 -27.25 1.04 -54.23
CA ALA A 255 -27.59 1.99 -55.30
C ALA A 255 -26.91 1.64 -56.64
N LEU A 256 -25.65 1.17 -56.59
CA LEU A 256 -24.94 0.69 -57.79
C LEU A 256 -25.56 -0.59 -58.37
N GLU A 257 -25.99 -1.52 -57.52
CA GLU A 257 -26.67 -2.75 -57.96
C GLU A 257 -28.05 -2.46 -58.55
N GLU A 258 -28.81 -1.53 -57.97
CA GLU A 258 -30.09 -1.05 -58.50
C GLU A 258 -29.91 -0.35 -59.86
N GLN A 259 -28.90 0.51 -60.00
CA GLN A 259 -28.56 1.11 -61.28
C GLN A 259 -28.21 0.04 -62.34
N LYS A 260 -27.39 -0.95 -62.00
CA LYS A 260 -27.05 -2.06 -62.92
C LYS A 260 -28.29 -2.87 -63.33
N ARG A 261 -29.22 -3.11 -62.40
CA ARG A 261 -30.50 -3.78 -62.69
C ARG A 261 -31.38 -2.92 -63.60
N ALA A 262 -31.41 -1.61 -63.38
CA ALA A 262 -32.12 -0.67 -64.24
C ALA A 262 -31.51 -0.61 -65.65
N ASP A 263 -30.20 -0.55 -65.78
CA ASP A 263 -29.49 -0.55 -67.06
C ASP A 263 -29.65 -1.88 -67.81
N ALA A 264 -29.69 -3.02 -67.11
CA ALA A 264 -29.99 -4.32 -67.70
C ALA A 264 -31.46 -4.44 -68.18
N ALA A 265 -32.38 -3.70 -67.54
CA ALA A 265 -33.79 -3.61 -67.92
C ALA A 265 -34.04 -2.54 -69.01
N ALA A 266 -33.00 -1.92 -69.59
CA ALA A 266 -33.07 -0.72 -70.43
C ALA A 266 -33.89 -0.81 -71.74
N LEU A 267 -34.50 -1.95 -72.07
CA LEU A 267 -35.57 -1.98 -73.08
C LEU A 267 -36.94 -1.51 -72.55
N ALA A 268 -37.11 -1.24 -71.24
CA ALA A 268 -38.42 -1.02 -70.62
C ALA A 268 -38.56 0.17 -69.62
N LEU A 269 -37.52 0.92 -69.28
CA LEU A 269 -37.59 2.03 -68.29
C LEU A 269 -37.73 3.43 -68.91
N THR A 270 -38.51 4.32 -68.28
CA THR A 270 -38.70 5.73 -68.71
C THR A 270 -37.51 6.62 -68.30
N GLN A 271 -37.31 7.74 -68.99
CA GLN A 271 -36.23 8.71 -68.68
C GLN A 271 -36.29 9.23 -67.23
N GLU A 272 -37.50 9.38 -66.68
CA GLU A 272 -37.71 9.80 -65.29
C GLU A 272 -37.15 8.79 -64.28
N GLN A 273 -37.28 7.49 -64.56
CA GLN A 273 -36.74 6.42 -63.69
C GLN A 273 -35.22 6.39 -63.72
N LYS A 274 -34.60 6.71 -64.87
CA LYS A 274 -33.14 6.85 -64.98
C LYS A 274 -32.61 8.03 -64.16
N ASN A 275 -33.27 9.18 -64.25
CA ASN A 275 -32.88 10.37 -63.48
C ASN A 275 -33.00 10.13 -61.96
N ARG A 276 -34.05 9.43 -61.49
CA ARG A 276 -34.19 9.08 -60.06
C ARG A 276 -33.10 8.13 -59.57
N ALA A 277 -32.70 7.14 -60.37
CA ALA A 277 -31.62 6.22 -60.02
C ALA A 277 -30.25 6.94 -59.97
N GLU A 278 -30.00 7.87 -60.89
CA GLU A 278 -28.81 8.72 -60.87
C GLU A 278 -28.78 9.65 -59.64
N GLU A 279 -29.93 10.23 -59.27
CA GLU A 279 -30.07 11.07 -58.07
C GLU A 279 -29.83 10.28 -56.78
N GLN A 280 -30.41 9.08 -56.65
CA GLN A 280 -30.19 8.18 -55.51
C GLN A 280 -28.72 7.74 -55.39
N ARG A 281 -28.05 7.49 -56.51
CA ARG A 281 -26.62 7.18 -56.50
C ARG A 281 -25.77 8.38 -56.09
N ALA A 282 -26.08 9.57 -56.61
CA ALA A 282 -25.37 10.79 -56.23
C ALA A 282 -25.53 11.10 -54.74
N GLU A 283 -26.73 10.89 -54.19
CA GLU A 283 -27.02 11.03 -52.77
C GLU A 283 -26.25 10.00 -51.93
N ALA A 284 -26.24 8.72 -52.34
CA ALA A 284 -25.49 7.67 -51.66
C ALA A 284 -23.97 7.89 -51.71
N GLU A 285 -23.42 8.36 -52.84
CA GLU A 285 -22.00 8.73 -52.97
C GLU A 285 -21.66 9.96 -52.10
N ALA A 286 -22.58 10.93 -51.97
CA ALA A 286 -22.41 12.09 -51.08
C ALA A 286 -22.42 11.67 -49.60
N GLN A 287 -23.35 10.81 -49.19
CA GLN A 287 -23.42 10.25 -47.83
C GLN A 287 -22.17 9.43 -47.50
N ARG A 288 -21.66 8.63 -48.44
CA ARG A 288 -20.41 7.88 -48.29
C ARG A 288 -19.21 8.80 -48.08
N ARG A 289 -19.06 9.86 -48.88
CA ARG A 289 -17.97 10.85 -48.70
C ARG A 289 -18.06 11.58 -47.36
N ALA A 290 -19.27 11.94 -46.93
CA ALA A 290 -19.49 12.57 -45.63
C ALA A 290 -19.11 11.63 -44.47
N ALA A 291 -19.50 10.35 -44.54
CA ALA A 291 -19.17 9.35 -43.54
C ALA A 291 -17.66 9.01 -43.52
N GLU A 292 -17.01 8.92 -44.69
CA GLU A 292 -15.54 8.78 -44.79
C GLU A 292 -14.81 9.96 -44.14
N ALA A 293 -15.28 11.20 -44.34
CA ALA A 293 -14.71 12.39 -43.72
C ALA A 293 -14.92 12.42 -42.19
N ALA A 294 -16.12 12.04 -41.71
CA ALA A 294 -16.43 11.95 -40.28
C ALA A 294 -15.61 10.85 -39.57
N ALA A 295 -15.41 9.70 -40.21
CA ALA A 295 -14.56 8.63 -39.70
C ALA A 295 -13.10 9.05 -39.58
N LYS A 296 -12.58 9.79 -40.57
CA LYS A 296 -11.22 10.33 -40.53
C LYS A 296 -11.05 11.38 -39.41
N ALA A 297 -11.99 12.31 -39.28
CA ALA A 297 -11.96 13.32 -38.22
C ALA A 297 -12.04 12.70 -36.82
N SER A 298 -12.82 11.63 -36.66
CA SER A 298 -12.95 10.92 -35.39
C SER A 298 -11.68 10.12 -35.04
N ASP A 299 -10.97 9.56 -36.03
CA ASP A 299 -9.69 8.88 -35.82
C ASP A 299 -8.57 9.88 -35.42
N GLU A 300 -8.54 11.06 -36.06
CA GLU A 300 -7.63 12.13 -35.67
C GLU A 300 -7.90 12.65 -34.25
N ALA A 301 -9.18 12.77 -33.86
CA ALA A 301 -9.58 13.13 -32.50
C ALA A 301 -9.17 12.07 -31.47
N ARG A 302 -9.30 10.78 -31.81
CA ARG A 302 -8.86 9.64 -30.99
C ARG A 302 -7.35 9.67 -30.74
N LEU A 303 -6.55 9.85 -31.79
CA LEU A 303 -5.09 9.92 -31.69
C LEU A 303 -4.62 11.12 -30.85
N ASN A 304 -5.31 12.27 -30.96
CA ASN A 304 -5.01 13.45 -30.13
C ASN A 304 -5.37 13.21 -28.66
N ALA A 305 -6.49 12.55 -28.39
CA ALA A 305 -6.89 12.20 -27.03
C ALA A 305 -5.96 11.16 -26.40
N GLU A 306 -5.44 10.21 -27.18
CA GLU A 306 -4.43 9.24 -26.75
C GLU A 306 -3.12 9.92 -26.33
N LYS A 307 -2.62 10.89 -27.13
CA LYS A 307 -1.46 11.70 -26.77
C LYS A 307 -1.67 12.51 -25.48
N LEU A 308 -2.86 13.07 -25.29
CA LEU A 308 -3.22 13.79 -24.07
C LEU A 308 -3.26 12.86 -22.84
N ALA A 309 -3.76 11.62 -23.01
CA ALA A 309 -3.78 10.62 -21.96
C ALA A 309 -2.37 10.16 -21.58
N GLU A 310 -1.48 10.01 -22.55
CA GLU A 310 -0.08 9.65 -22.31
C GLU A 310 0.71 10.77 -21.61
N GLN A 311 0.48 12.03 -22.01
CA GLN A 311 1.02 13.19 -21.30
C GLN A 311 0.51 13.24 -19.84
N ALA A 312 -0.78 13.02 -19.62
CA ALA A 312 -1.35 12.98 -18.27
C ALA A 312 -0.79 11.82 -17.41
N LYS A 313 -0.48 10.67 -18.02
CA LYS A 313 0.19 9.55 -17.36
C LYS A 313 1.63 9.92 -16.96
N ALA A 314 2.36 10.60 -17.83
CA ALA A 314 3.69 11.11 -17.50
C ALA A 314 3.64 12.15 -16.37
N ASP A 315 2.63 13.03 -16.38
CA ASP A 315 2.43 14.05 -15.34
C ASP A 315 2.06 13.43 -13.97
N THR A 316 1.25 12.36 -13.96
CA THR A 316 0.91 11.61 -12.73
C THR A 316 2.08 10.79 -12.18
N GLU A 317 2.92 10.23 -13.05
CA GLU A 317 4.17 9.59 -12.63
C GLU A 317 5.16 10.61 -12.06
N ALA A 318 5.25 11.80 -12.68
CA ALA A 318 6.04 12.92 -12.16
C ALA A 318 5.51 13.40 -10.80
N LEU A 319 4.20 13.38 -10.57
CA LEU A 319 3.59 13.64 -9.26
C LEU A 319 3.94 12.60 -8.21
N SER A 320 3.94 11.32 -8.55
CA SER A 320 4.35 10.25 -7.62
C SER A 320 5.82 10.40 -7.20
N LYS A 321 6.71 10.71 -8.16
CA LYS A 321 8.12 11.05 -7.87
C LYS A 321 8.23 12.30 -6.99
N ARG A 322 7.39 13.31 -7.24
CA ARG A 322 7.34 14.53 -6.43
C ARG A 322 6.75 14.32 -5.04
N PHE A 323 5.83 13.37 -4.88
CA PHE A 323 5.32 12.93 -3.57
C PHE A 323 6.44 12.29 -2.73
N ALA A 324 7.25 11.43 -3.34
CA ALA A 324 8.44 10.89 -2.69
C ALA A 324 9.44 11.99 -2.30
N GLU A 325 9.57 13.04 -3.12
CA GLU A 325 10.41 14.20 -2.81
C GLU A 325 9.83 15.08 -1.70
N LEU A 326 8.51 15.30 -1.68
CA LEU A 326 7.82 16.01 -0.60
C LEU A 326 7.94 15.26 0.74
N GLN A 327 7.91 13.93 0.73
CA GLN A 327 8.19 13.14 1.94
C GLN A 327 9.61 13.33 2.45
N LYS A 328 10.61 13.42 1.57
CA LYS A 328 11.99 13.76 1.98
C LYS A 328 12.07 15.18 2.53
N GLN A 329 11.40 16.14 1.89
CA GLN A 329 11.34 17.52 2.36
C GLN A 329 10.63 17.64 3.71
N GLN A 330 9.61 16.81 3.97
CA GLN A 330 8.94 16.70 5.26
C GLN A 330 9.91 16.27 6.36
N VAL A 331 10.79 15.28 6.08
CA VAL A 331 11.83 14.84 7.02
C VAL A 331 12.80 15.99 7.35
N VAL A 332 13.19 16.78 6.35
CA VAL A 332 14.06 17.95 6.53
C VAL A 332 13.38 19.03 7.36
N LEU A 333 12.09 19.28 7.10
CA LEU A 333 11.28 20.25 7.86
C LEU A 333 11.13 19.82 9.32
N ASP A 334 10.83 18.55 9.58
CA ASP A 334 10.71 18.01 10.93
C ASP A 334 12.03 18.16 11.71
N ALA A 335 13.17 17.88 11.05
CA ALA A 335 14.49 18.08 11.65
C ALA A 335 14.77 19.56 11.98
N ALA A 336 14.39 20.49 11.10
CA ALA A 336 14.57 21.92 11.33
C ALA A 336 13.70 22.44 12.49
N ILE A 337 12.42 22.04 12.54
CA ILE A 337 11.49 22.40 13.63
C ILE A 337 12.04 21.89 14.97
N GLU A 338 12.61 20.69 15.01
CA GLU A 338 13.17 20.12 16.22
C GLU A 338 14.37 20.92 16.76
N VAL A 339 15.24 21.43 15.89
CA VAL A 339 16.34 22.31 16.31
C VAL A 339 15.82 23.61 16.91
N ILE A 340 14.80 24.22 16.30
CA ILE A 340 14.19 25.46 16.80
C ILE A 340 13.52 25.21 18.16
N ARG A 341 12.83 24.07 18.32
CA ARG A 341 12.21 23.67 19.59
C ARG A 341 13.23 23.54 20.72
N LYS A 342 14.38 22.90 20.46
CA LYS A 342 15.47 22.77 21.45
C LYS A 342 16.04 24.13 21.87
N GLN A 343 16.20 25.05 20.92
CA GLN A 343 16.69 26.42 21.20
C GLN A 343 15.68 27.27 22.00
N LEU A 344 14.38 27.10 21.74
CA LEU A 344 13.33 27.71 22.55
C LEU A 344 13.34 27.18 23.99
N GLN A 345 13.55 25.87 24.17
CA GLN A 345 13.60 25.23 25.48
C GLN A 345 14.85 25.62 26.29
N SER A 346 16.00 25.77 25.64
CA SER A 346 17.24 26.21 26.29
C SER A 346 17.27 27.71 26.59
N GLY A 347 16.29 28.48 26.10
CA GLY A 347 16.27 29.93 26.20
C GLY A 347 17.27 30.65 25.28
N GLU A 348 17.95 29.91 24.40
CA GLU A 348 18.85 30.46 23.38
C GLU A 348 18.10 31.24 22.29
N LEU A 349 16.79 31.02 22.17
CA LEU A 349 15.87 31.67 21.25
C LEU A 349 14.59 32.08 21.97
N GLN A 350 14.12 33.32 21.77
CA GLN A 350 12.83 33.76 22.29
C GLN A 350 11.73 33.64 21.23
N ARG A 351 10.50 33.29 21.63
CA ARG A 351 9.36 33.18 20.71
C ARG A 351 9.07 34.48 19.95
N SER A 352 9.31 35.64 20.55
CA SER A 352 9.13 36.95 19.91
C SER A 352 10.12 37.23 18.77
N GLU A 353 11.19 36.44 18.68
CA GLU A 353 12.22 36.56 17.65
C GLU A 353 11.92 35.67 16.42
N LEU A 354 10.86 34.85 16.50
CA LEU A 354 10.44 33.98 15.40
C LEU A 354 9.52 34.73 14.41
N PRO A 355 9.71 34.55 13.09
CA PRO A 355 8.72 34.94 12.11
C PRO A 355 7.37 34.29 12.36
N GLU A 356 6.27 34.99 12.12
CA GLU A 356 4.90 34.54 12.45
C GLU A 356 4.56 33.14 11.94
N ALA A 357 4.94 32.82 10.70
CA ALA A 357 4.73 31.49 10.10
C ALA A 357 5.44 30.35 10.87
N ILE A 358 6.64 30.63 11.41
CA ILE A 358 7.42 29.67 12.21
C ILE A 358 6.91 29.65 13.65
N ALA A 359 6.57 30.81 14.20
CA ALA A 359 5.93 30.91 15.50
C ALA A 359 4.65 30.07 15.53
N GLU A 360 3.86 30.07 14.44
CA GLU A 360 2.66 29.26 14.28
C GLU A 360 2.93 27.75 14.15
N LEU A 361 3.99 27.37 13.42
CA LEU A 361 4.49 25.98 13.33
C LEU A 361 5.17 25.47 14.61
N ILE A 362 5.32 26.32 15.64
CA ILE A 362 5.90 25.93 16.93
C ILE A 362 5.02 26.41 18.09
N LYS A 363 3.81 26.91 17.80
CA LYS A 363 2.81 27.22 18.83
C LYS A 363 2.63 25.96 19.67
N PRO A 364 2.63 26.09 21.02
CA PRO A 364 2.37 24.96 21.88
C PRO A 364 1.02 24.38 21.50
N ASP A 365 0.96 23.06 21.46
CA ASP A 365 -0.23 22.26 21.27
C ASP A 365 -1.43 22.94 21.95
N ALA A 366 -2.38 23.43 21.15
CA ALA A 366 -3.66 23.80 21.73
C ALA A 366 -4.20 22.53 22.38
N VAL A 367 -4.69 22.59 23.62
CA VAL A 367 -5.31 21.42 24.23
C VAL A 367 -6.61 21.17 23.49
N VAL A 368 -6.54 20.39 22.42
CA VAL A 368 -7.69 19.88 21.69
C VAL A 368 -7.98 18.52 22.29
N ASP A 369 -9.01 18.45 23.13
CA ASP A 369 -9.52 17.16 23.57
C ASP A 369 -10.31 16.53 22.41
N VAL A 370 -9.59 15.78 21.58
CA VAL A 370 -10.15 15.04 20.43
C VAL A 370 -11.36 14.19 20.82
N PHE A 371 -11.40 13.67 22.05
CA PHE A 371 -12.51 12.81 22.49
C PHE A 371 -13.79 13.58 22.84
N SER A 372 -13.68 14.90 23.01
CA SER A 372 -14.81 15.78 23.31
C SER A 372 -15.48 16.38 22.07
N ASP A 373 -14.86 16.23 20.89
CA ASP A 373 -15.35 16.82 19.63
C ASP A 373 -15.87 15.73 18.67
N PRO A 374 -17.20 15.57 18.55
CA PRO A 374 -17.79 14.58 17.65
C PRO A 374 -17.50 14.83 16.17
N SER A 375 -17.17 16.07 15.78
CA SER A 375 -16.87 16.41 14.38
C SER A 375 -15.51 15.87 13.92
N ILE A 376 -14.62 15.55 14.87
CA ILE A 376 -13.33 14.89 14.59
C ILE A 376 -13.52 13.36 14.60
N LEU A 377 -14.41 12.86 15.45
CA LEU A 377 -14.67 11.43 15.65
C LEU A 377 -15.73 10.87 14.69
N GLU A 378 -15.67 11.23 13.41
CA GLU A 378 -16.64 10.77 12.40
C GLU A 378 -16.54 9.27 12.13
N GLY A 379 -15.34 8.68 12.27
CA GLY A 379 -15.10 7.26 12.08
C GLY A 379 -15.11 6.80 10.63
N TYR A 380 -15.26 5.49 10.47
CA TYR A 380 -15.44 4.80 9.21
C TYR A 380 -16.81 5.11 8.59
N LYS A 381 -16.82 5.33 7.27
CA LYS A 381 -17.99 5.61 6.43
C LYS A 381 -18.18 4.44 5.46
N SER A 382 -19.27 3.69 5.61
CA SER A 382 -19.54 2.51 4.79
C SER A 382 -19.78 2.84 3.31
N GLY A 383 -20.46 3.95 3.03
CA GLY A 383 -20.71 4.46 1.68
C GLY A 383 -19.50 5.13 1.00
N PHE A 384 -18.30 5.06 1.58
CA PHE A 384 -17.13 5.83 1.12
C PHE A 384 -16.71 5.53 -0.32
N LEU A 385 -16.94 4.30 -0.80
CA LEU A 385 -16.58 3.88 -2.17
C LEU A 385 -17.73 4.05 -3.18
N GLY A 386 -18.78 4.80 -2.83
CA GLY A 386 -19.99 4.97 -3.67
C GLY A 386 -20.97 3.79 -3.59
N VAL A 387 -20.64 2.77 -2.81
CA VAL A 387 -21.47 1.61 -2.44
C VAL A 387 -21.30 1.34 -0.96
N ASP A 388 -22.26 0.66 -0.36
CA ASP A 388 -22.19 0.29 1.04
C ASP A 388 -21.20 -0.85 1.27
N VAL A 389 -20.07 -0.54 1.91
CA VAL A 389 -19.12 -1.51 2.42
C VAL A 389 -19.31 -1.56 3.93
N ALA A 390 -20.11 -2.51 4.42
CA ALA A 390 -20.34 -2.65 5.85
C ALA A 390 -19.06 -3.02 6.62
N LEU A 391 -19.01 -2.66 7.91
CA LEU A 391 -17.97 -3.14 8.82
C LEU A 391 -18.01 -4.68 8.92
N PRO A 392 -16.86 -5.38 9.05
CA PRO A 392 -16.82 -6.82 9.21
C PRO A 392 -17.68 -7.30 10.39
N ALA A 393 -18.64 -8.18 10.12
CA ALA A 393 -19.52 -8.70 11.14
C ALA A 393 -18.79 -9.73 12.01
N LEU A 394 -19.01 -9.68 13.33
CA LEU A 394 -18.48 -10.65 14.27
C LEU A 394 -19.34 -11.93 14.25
N SER A 395 -18.69 -13.10 14.26
CA SER A 395 -19.35 -14.38 14.51
C SER A 395 -20.10 -14.40 15.85
N GLU A 396 -21.01 -15.36 16.01
CA GLU A 396 -21.71 -15.59 17.28
C GLU A 396 -20.73 -15.91 18.43
N THR A 397 -19.59 -16.54 18.13
CA THR A 397 -18.55 -16.85 19.11
C THR A 397 -17.73 -15.63 19.52
N ASN A 398 -17.53 -14.66 18.61
CA ASN A 398 -16.76 -13.45 18.87
C ASN A 398 -17.59 -12.33 19.51
N ARG A 399 -18.90 -12.27 19.24
CA ARG A 399 -19.77 -11.21 19.76
C ARG A 399 -19.74 -11.04 21.29
N PRO A 400 -19.72 -12.11 22.12
CA PRO A 400 -19.58 -11.99 23.58
C PRO A 400 -18.21 -11.47 24.04
N LEU A 401 -17.18 -11.61 23.19
CA LEU A 401 -15.82 -11.15 23.47
C LEU A 401 -15.62 -9.67 23.07
N ALA A 402 -16.59 -9.10 22.38
CA ALA A 402 -16.53 -7.71 21.94
C ALA A 402 -16.97 -6.76 23.05
N PHE A 403 -16.25 -5.64 23.17
CA PHE A 403 -16.65 -4.55 24.05
C PHE A 403 -17.96 -3.93 23.54
N ASP A 404 -18.88 -3.59 24.45
CA ASP A 404 -20.19 -2.97 24.15
C ASP A 404 -20.96 -3.67 23.01
N GLY A 405 -20.92 -5.01 22.99
CA GLY A 405 -21.60 -5.83 21.99
C GLY A 405 -21.05 -5.71 20.57
N GLY A 406 -19.83 -5.19 20.40
CA GLY A 406 -19.19 -4.99 19.09
C GLY A 406 -19.45 -3.61 18.47
N ARG A 407 -19.93 -2.65 19.26
CA ARG A 407 -20.06 -1.26 18.81
C ARG A 407 -18.69 -0.71 18.37
N SER A 408 -18.67 -0.05 17.22
CA SER A 408 -17.45 0.59 16.72
C SER A 408 -17.09 1.85 17.52
N LEU A 409 -15.80 1.99 17.81
CA LEU A 409 -15.19 3.18 18.39
C LEU A 409 -14.70 4.07 17.24
N ASN A 410 -15.29 5.25 17.10
CA ASN A 410 -14.93 6.17 16.03
C ASN A 410 -13.75 7.05 16.43
N TYR A 411 -12.88 7.30 15.44
CA TYR A 411 -11.73 8.19 15.45
C TYR A 411 -11.67 8.97 14.13
N LEU A 412 -10.63 9.78 13.93
CA LEU A 412 -10.43 10.54 12.70
C LEU A 412 -10.23 9.62 11.48
N ASN A 413 -11.22 9.55 10.58
CA ASN A 413 -11.21 8.77 9.33
C ASN A 413 -11.09 7.24 9.49
N TYR A 414 -11.23 6.71 10.72
CA TYR A 414 -11.25 5.27 10.96
C TYR A 414 -12.06 4.89 12.20
N SER A 415 -12.50 3.64 12.26
CA SER A 415 -13.16 3.07 13.44
C SER A 415 -12.48 1.78 13.89
N ILE A 416 -12.67 1.40 15.15
CA ILE A 416 -12.15 0.16 15.76
C ILE A 416 -13.29 -0.65 16.35
N VAL A 417 -13.22 -1.98 16.22
CA VAL A 417 -14.05 -2.90 17.02
C VAL A 417 -13.15 -3.62 18.01
N LEU A 418 -13.42 -3.45 19.31
CA LEU A 418 -12.52 -3.87 20.40
C LEU A 418 -12.87 -5.25 20.95
N ASN A 419 -11.87 -6.11 21.15
CA ASN A 419 -12.00 -7.35 21.91
C ASN A 419 -11.64 -7.09 23.37
N GLN A 420 -12.62 -7.18 24.27
CA GLN A 420 -12.46 -6.82 25.68
C GLN A 420 -11.57 -7.82 26.45
N GLN A 421 -11.59 -9.10 26.08
CA GLN A 421 -10.80 -10.13 26.74
C GLN A 421 -9.33 -10.06 26.31
N ARG A 422 -9.09 -9.84 25.02
CA ARG A 422 -7.73 -9.70 24.47
C ARG A 422 -7.12 -8.33 24.77
N ARG A 423 -7.95 -7.34 25.16
CA ARG A 423 -7.56 -5.94 25.42
C ARG A 423 -6.93 -5.26 24.20
N MET A 424 -7.30 -5.74 23.01
CA MET A 424 -6.77 -5.38 21.70
C MET A 424 -7.95 -5.36 20.72
N ALA A 425 -7.82 -4.64 19.59
CA ALA A 425 -8.88 -4.62 18.59
C ALA A 425 -9.04 -5.97 17.88
N PHE A 426 -10.28 -6.33 17.51
CA PHE A 426 -10.51 -7.32 16.46
C PHE A 426 -9.99 -6.78 15.12
N TYR A 427 -10.29 -5.52 14.83
CA TYR A 427 -9.81 -4.82 13.64
C TYR A 427 -9.96 -3.30 13.75
N SER A 428 -9.22 -2.59 12.91
CA SER A 428 -9.50 -1.22 12.47
C SER A 428 -10.13 -1.21 11.07
N ALA A 429 -10.94 -0.20 10.79
CA ALA A 429 -11.56 0.07 9.50
C ALA A 429 -11.28 1.51 9.10
N VAL A 430 -10.48 1.73 8.06
CA VAL A 430 -9.98 3.03 7.62
C VAL A 430 -10.59 3.41 6.28
N ASN A 431 -10.95 4.69 6.12
CA ASN A 431 -11.16 5.30 4.82
C ASN A 431 -9.94 6.15 4.45
N LEU A 432 -9.44 6.00 3.23
CA LEU A 432 -8.31 6.75 2.67
C LEU A 432 -8.77 7.50 1.40
N ASP A 433 -8.73 8.84 1.42
CA ASP A 433 -8.90 9.67 0.22
C ASP A 433 -7.54 10.19 -0.25
N ARG A 434 -7.01 9.62 -1.33
CA ARG A 434 -5.72 9.99 -1.91
C ARG A 434 -5.72 11.41 -2.49
N ASP A 435 -6.87 11.94 -2.91
CA ASP A 435 -6.98 13.32 -3.46
C ASP A 435 -6.97 14.40 -2.38
N GLN A 436 -7.20 14.01 -1.12
CA GLN A 436 -7.30 14.94 0.01
C GLN A 436 -6.17 14.77 1.03
N LEU A 437 -5.11 14.03 0.68
CA LEU A 437 -3.94 13.84 1.54
C LEU A 437 -3.31 15.17 1.94
N ARG A 438 -2.91 15.24 3.21
CA ARG A 438 -2.25 16.38 3.83
C ARG A 438 -0.87 15.99 4.32
N VAL A 439 0.10 16.82 3.98
CA VAL A 439 1.44 16.76 4.56
C VAL A 439 1.41 17.54 5.87
N LEU A 440 1.65 16.85 6.98
CA LEU A 440 1.54 17.39 8.33
C LEU A 440 2.81 17.10 9.13
N PRO A 441 3.30 18.05 9.97
CA PRO A 441 4.45 17.86 10.86
C PRO A 441 4.44 16.50 11.55
N GLY A 442 5.60 15.84 11.55
CA GLY A 442 5.79 14.53 12.15
C GLY A 442 5.60 14.50 13.67
N ARG A 443 5.92 13.35 14.26
CA ARG A 443 5.84 13.14 15.71
C ARG A 443 6.81 14.07 16.46
N PRO A 444 6.40 14.72 17.56
CA PRO A 444 7.34 15.34 18.49
C PRO A 444 8.35 14.31 19.03
N PHE A 445 9.65 14.63 18.99
CA PHE A 445 10.74 13.80 19.52
C PHE A 445 10.91 14.07 21.05
N PRO A 446 11.34 13.10 21.89
CA PRO A 446 11.75 11.73 21.58
C PRO A 446 10.61 10.73 21.45
N SER A 447 9.40 11.07 21.90
CA SER A 447 8.22 10.25 21.65
C SER A 447 6.91 10.96 21.96
N TYR A 448 5.92 10.83 21.08
CA TYR A 448 4.50 11.03 21.39
C TYR A 448 3.95 9.83 22.19
N PRO A 449 3.69 9.97 23.49
CA PRO A 449 3.32 8.85 24.34
C PRO A 449 1.93 8.31 23.94
N SER A 450 1.82 7.00 23.78
CA SER A 450 0.51 6.36 23.61
C SER A 450 -0.30 6.48 24.90
N LYS A 451 -1.59 6.78 24.75
CA LYS A 451 -2.52 7.03 25.86
C LYS A 451 -3.70 6.07 25.84
N PRO A 452 -4.31 5.76 26.99
CA PRO A 452 -5.59 5.04 27.01
C PRO A 452 -6.69 5.91 26.40
N ASP A 453 -7.62 5.29 25.68
CA ASP A 453 -8.85 5.96 25.30
C ASP A 453 -9.70 6.17 26.57
N PRO A 454 -10.03 7.42 26.94
CA PRO A 454 -10.75 7.73 28.17
C PRO A 454 -12.23 7.27 28.13
N ARG A 455 -12.78 6.99 26.94
CA ARG A 455 -14.14 6.47 26.76
C ARG A 455 -14.25 4.99 27.15
N ILE A 456 -13.11 4.33 27.33
CA ILE A 456 -13.01 2.88 27.45
C ILE A 456 -12.38 2.53 28.79
N PRO A 457 -12.93 1.54 29.55
CA PRO A 457 -12.33 1.10 30.81
C PRO A 457 -10.86 0.71 30.65
N ARG A 458 -10.04 0.90 31.69
CA ARG A 458 -8.58 0.67 31.60
C ARG A 458 -8.25 -0.82 31.51
N GLU A 459 -9.09 -1.66 32.08
CA GLU A 459 -8.98 -3.11 32.11
C GLU A 459 -9.24 -3.78 30.76
N VAL A 460 -9.94 -3.10 29.84
CA VAL A 460 -10.21 -3.61 28.48
C VAL A 460 -9.20 -3.09 27.44
N GLN A 461 -8.13 -2.43 27.88
CA GLN A 461 -7.06 -1.90 27.02
C GLN A 461 -5.69 -2.36 27.53
N LEU A 462 -4.72 -2.46 26.62
CA LEU A 462 -3.32 -2.47 27.04
C LEU A 462 -2.94 -1.10 27.60
N LEU A 463 -1.97 -1.07 28.52
CA LEU A 463 -1.54 0.15 29.19
C LEU A 463 -0.03 0.34 29.03
N PRO A 464 0.49 1.57 29.23
CA PRO A 464 1.89 1.89 28.98
C PRO A 464 2.88 0.94 29.68
N ALA A 465 2.54 0.49 30.90
CA ALA A 465 3.38 -0.39 31.71
C ALA A 465 3.71 -1.72 31.01
N TRP A 466 2.86 -2.20 30.10
CA TRP A 466 3.10 -3.45 29.38
C TRP A 466 4.18 -3.30 28.29
N PHE A 467 4.28 -2.14 27.66
CA PHE A 467 5.22 -1.83 26.56
C PHE A 467 6.62 -1.39 27.05
N VAL A 468 6.91 -1.48 28.35
CA VAL A 468 8.25 -1.18 28.89
C VAL A 468 9.28 -2.25 28.48
N ASN A 469 8.82 -3.42 28.00
CA ASN A 469 9.68 -4.49 27.51
C ASN A 469 10.21 -4.20 26.08
N PRO A 470 11.53 -4.23 25.83
CA PRO A 470 12.12 -3.88 24.53
C PRO A 470 11.80 -4.83 23.38
N ALA A 471 11.18 -5.98 23.63
CA ALA A 471 10.87 -6.95 22.57
C ALA A 471 9.72 -6.53 21.64
N PHE A 472 8.77 -5.73 22.14
CA PHE A 472 7.55 -5.39 21.40
C PHE A 472 7.42 -3.88 21.17
N ASP A 473 7.20 -3.51 19.92
CA ASP A 473 6.82 -2.17 19.51
C ASP A 473 5.31 -1.92 19.73
N VAL A 474 4.95 -0.63 19.75
CA VAL A 474 3.57 -0.16 19.64
C VAL A 474 3.08 -0.30 18.19
N GLY A 475 2.68 -1.51 17.80
CA GLY A 475 2.15 -1.81 16.47
C GLY A 475 0.76 -1.21 16.26
N HIS A 476 0.63 -0.27 15.32
CA HIS A 476 -0.65 0.40 15.04
C HIS A 476 -1.43 -0.37 13.96
N LEU A 477 -2.76 -0.44 14.09
CA LEU A 477 -3.63 -1.08 13.07
C LEU A 477 -4.09 -0.09 11.99
N ALA A 478 -4.47 1.13 12.38
CA ALA A 478 -4.64 2.27 11.49
C ALA A 478 -3.38 3.13 11.53
N TRP A 479 -2.83 3.51 10.36
CA TRP A 479 -1.57 4.25 10.27
C TRP A 479 -1.73 5.70 9.83
N ARG A 480 -0.74 6.53 10.20
CA ARG A 480 -0.73 7.99 9.96
C ARG A 480 -0.98 8.35 8.51
N SER A 481 -0.30 7.72 7.57
CA SER A 481 -0.46 8.04 6.14
C SER A 481 -1.82 7.65 5.57
N GLU A 482 -2.56 6.74 6.23
CA GLU A 482 -3.87 6.28 5.77
C GLU A 482 -4.99 7.26 6.17
N ILE A 483 -4.79 8.02 7.27
CA ILE A 483 -5.82 8.90 7.85
C ILE A 483 -5.51 10.40 7.74
N SER A 484 -4.32 10.78 7.23
CA SER A 484 -3.88 12.17 7.09
C SER A 484 -4.54 12.89 5.90
N TRP A 485 -5.86 12.95 5.84
CA TRP A 485 -6.59 13.59 4.73
C TRP A 485 -7.86 14.31 5.20
N GLY A 486 -8.36 15.19 4.34
CA GLY A 486 -9.69 15.81 4.48
C GLY A 486 -9.72 17.16 5.19
N GLN A 487 -10.87 17.83 5.06
CA GLN A 487 -11.15 19.16 5.63
C GLN A 487 -11.50 19.12 7.13
N VAL A 488 -11.79 17.93 7.69
CA VAL A 488 -12.03 17.72 9.13
C VAL A 488 -10.81 18.15 9.96
N LEU A 489 -9.61 17.98 9.39
CA LEU A 489 -8.39 18.49 9.99
C LEU A 489 -8.32 20.03 9.86
N PRO A 490 -8.02 20.79 10.92
CA PRO A 490 -7.89 22.25 10.87
C PRO A 490 -6.85 22.74 9.86
N ALA A 491 -6.99 23.97 9.37
CA ALA A 491 -6.02 24.57 8.44
C ALA A 491 -4.61 24.68 9.05
N VAL A 492 -4.52 24.95 10.36
CA VAL A 492 -3.27 25.08 11.10
C VAL A 492 -2.54 23.72 11.15
N PRO A 493 -1.35 23.57 10.51
CA PRO A 493 -0.69 22.27 10.35
C PRO A 493 -0.35 21.57 11.66
N ASN A 494 0.06 22.31 12.69
CA ASN A 494 0.38 21.75 14.00
C ASN A 494 -0.85 21.21 14.72
N THR A 495 -1.93 21.99 14.76
CA THR A 495 -3.19 21.56 15.38
C THR A 495 -3.74 20.32 14.67
N ALA A 496 -3.66 20.28 13.34
CA ALA A 496 -4.03 19.10 12.56
C ALA A 496 -3.13 17.90 12.86
N ALA A 497 -1.80 18.08 12.96
CA ALA A 497 -0.86 17.02 13.30
C ALA A 497 -1.10 16.47 14.71
N GLN A 498 -1.45 17.35 15.66
CA GLN A 498 -1.78 17.00 17.04
C GLN A 498 -3.07 16.20 17.11
N ILE A 499 -4.17 16.68 16.53
CA ILE A 499 -5.45 15.95 16.45
C ILE A 499 -5.25 14.56 15.86
N LEU A 500 -4.45 14.48 14.80
CA LEU A 500 -4.12 13.22 14.17
C LEU A 500 -3.36 12.30 15.13
N ASN A 501 -2.29 12.78 15.79
CA ASN A 501 -1.54 11.99 16.75
C ASN A 501 -2.41 11.57 17.97
N ASP A 502 -3.22 12.47 18.50
CA ASP A 502 -4.13 12.22 19.63
C ASP A 502 -5.18 11.16 19.29
N SER A 503 -5.59 11.07 18.02
CA SER A 503 -6.47 10.02 17.51
C SER A 503 -5.74 8.69 17.35
N LEU A 504 -4.49 8.72 16.87
CA LEU A 504 -3.74 7.53 16.42
C LEU A 504 -3.05 6.76 17.55
N TYR A 505 -2.40 7.49 18.47
CA TYR A 505 -1.58 6.95 19.55
C TYR A 505 -2.44 6.59 20.77
N VAL A 506 -3.48 5.78 20.52
CA VAL A 506 -4.44 5.30 21.52
C VAL A 506 -4.31 3.79 21.67
N PHE A 507 -4.35 3.25 22.89
CA PHE A 507 -4.12 1.81 23.10
C PHE A 507 -5.17 0.90 22.47
N THR A 508 -6.37 1.40 22.19
CA THR A 508 -7.39 0.69 21.39
C THR A 508 -6.92 0.40 19.95
N ASN A 509 -6.04 1.23 19.37
CA ASN A 509 -5.44 1.07 18.04
C ASN A 509 -4.11 0.29 18.06
N ILE A 510 -3.62 -0.10 19.23
CA ILE A 510 -2.28 -0.67 19.40
C ILE A 510 -2.38 -2.16 19.69
N THR A 511 -1.58 -2.93 18.97
CA THR A 511 -1.34 -4.36 19.20
C THR A 511 0.17 -4.61 19.32
N PRO A 512 0.63 -5.46 20.25
CA PRO A 512 2.04 -5.80 20.36
C PRO A 512 2.58 -6.47 19.10
N GLN A 513 3.63 -5.88 18.53
CA GLN A 513 4.32 -6.40 17.35
C GLN A 513 5.82 -6.45 17.63
N PHE A 514 6.51 -7.51 17.21
CA PHE A 514 7.98 -7.50 17.26
C PHE A 514 8.55 -6.35 16.43
N ASP A 515 9.62 -5.74 16.93
CA ASP A 515 10.38 -4.67 16.26
C ASP A 515 10.70 -4.98 14.79
N THR A 516 11.20 -6.19 14.51
CA THR A 516 11.59 -6.67 13.17
C THR A 516 10.40 -6.83 12.24
N PHE A 517 9.23 -7.20 12.77
CA PHE A 517 7.99 -7.32 12.02
C PHE A 517 7.40 -5.94 11.72
N ASN A 518 7.19 -5.13 12.76
CA ASN A 518 6.60 -3.79 12.68
C ASN A 518 7.39 -2.85 11.76
N GLN A 519 8.71 -2.74 11.97
CA GLN A 519 9.59 -1.84 11.21
C GLN A 519 10.08 -2.44 9.89
N GLY A 520 9.79 -3.71 9.65
CA GLY A 520 10.16 -4.47 8.46
C GLY A 520 8.98 -4.67 7.53
N ILE A 521 8.47 -5.90 7.51
CA ILE A 521 7.53 -6.37 6.49
C ILE A 521 6.17 -5.68 6.61
N TRP A 522 5.74 -5.37 7.84
CA TRP A 522 4.48 -4.69 8.10
C TRP A 522 4.48 -3.25 7.55
N ALA A 523 5.52 -2.47 7.89
CA ALA A 523 5.72 -1.14 7.30
C ALA A 523 5.86 -1.15 5.77
N ALA A 524 6.41 -2.22 5.19
CA ALA A 524 6.49 -2.39 3.74
C ALA A 524 5.11 -2.66 3.11
N LEU A 525 4.27 -3.48 3.75
CA LEU A 525 2.86 -3.69 3.37
C LEU A 525 2.02 -2.42 3.48
N ASP A 526 2.20 -1.61 4.54
CA ASP A 526 1.50 -0.31 4.69
C ASP A 526 1.81 0.62 3.51
N ARG A 527 3.09 0.70 3.13
CA ARG A 527 3.51 1.49 1.96
C ARG A 527 2.93 0.96 0.67
N TRP A 528 2.89 -0.37 0.52
CA TRP A 528 2.30 -1.01 -0.66
C TRP A 528 0.80 -0.71 -0.77
N THR A 529 0.05 -0.83 0.32
CA THR A 529 -1.38 -0.50 0.38
C THR A 529 -1.64 0.95 -0.02
N LEU A 530 -0.81 1.87 0.48
CA LEU A 530 -0.92 3.28 0.17
C LEU A 530 -0.66 3.59 -1.31
N THR A 531 0.32 2.93 -1.94
CA THR A 531 0.90 3.37 -3.23
C THR A 531 0.73 2.42 -4.41
N LYS A 532 0.41 1.14 -4.17
CA LYS A 532 0.41 0.07 -5.18
C LYS A 532 -0.94 -0.63 -5.31
N HIS A 533 -1.73 -0.74 -4.25
CA HIS A 533 -3.11 -1.21 -4.36
C HIS A 533 -3.89 -0.26 -5.28
N ASN A 534 -4.37 -0.76 -6.42
CA ASN A 534 -5.14 -0.02 -7.43
C ASN A 534 -4.69 1.46 -7.54
N PRO A 535 -3.52 1.74 -8.15
CA PRO A 535 -2.84 3.03 -8.01
C PRO A 535 -3.65 4.23 -8.52
N ASP A 536 -4.61 3.97 -9.42
CA ASP A 536 -5.50 4.99 -9.98
C ASP A 536 -6.75 5.24 -9.13
N ALA A 537 -7.00 4.43 -8.10
CA ALA A 537 -8.13 4.63 -7.19
C ALA A 537 -7.91 5.84 -6.30
N ARG A 538 -8.88 6.75 -6.31
CA ARG A 538 -8.94 7.90 -5.40
C ARG A 538 -9.23 7.47 -3.97
N GLN A 539 -10.25 6.65 -3.80
CA GLN A 539 -10.78 6.26 -2.50
C GLN A 539 -10.48 4.78 -2.25
N VAL A 540 -9.95 4.49 -1.06
CA VAL A 540 -9.60 3.16 -0.62
C VAL A 540 -10.18 2.93 0.77
N THR A 541 -10.72 1.74 1.00
CA THR A 541 -11.09 1.26 2.33
C THR A 541 -10.11 0.17 2.75
N ILE A 542 -9.63 0.24 3.98
CA ILE A 542 -8.61 -0.68 4.52
C ILE A 542 -9.13 -1.25 5.83
N PHE A 543 -9.17 -2.57 5.95
CA PHE A 543 -9.42 -3.29 7.19
C PHE A 543 -8.12 -3.95 7.64
N THR A 544 -7.77 -3.79 8.92
CA THR A 544 -6.51 -4.31 9.47
C THR A 544 -6.77 -4.93 10.84
N GLY A 545 -6.24 -6.13 11.11
CA GLY A 545 -6.41 -6.73 12.42
C GLY A 545 -5.42 -7.86 12.73
N PRO A 546 -5.33 -8.28 13.99
CA PRO A 546 -4.66 -9.52 14.38
C PRO A 546 -5.54 -10.76 14.12
N VAL A 547 -4.91 -11.93 14.08
CA VAL A 547 -5.57 -13.22 14.26
C VAL A 547 -5.45 -13.63 15.72
N PHE A 548 -6.59 -13.86 16.38
CA PHE A 548 -6.65 -14.32 17.76
C PHE A 548 -6.84 -15.83 17.81
N ALA A 549 -5.75 -16.54 18.06
CA ALA A 549 -5.76 -18.00 18.17
C ALA A 549 -5.74 -18.44 19.64
N THR A 550 -6.23 -19.65 19.91
CA THR A 550 -6.25 -20.23 21.26
C THR A 550 -4.85 -20.63 21.76
N ASP A 551 -3.89 -20.80 20.85
CA ASP A 551 -2.49 -21.17 21.11
C ASP A 551 -1.52 -19.99 20.95
N ASP A 552 -2.05 -18.77 21.00
CA ASP A 552 -1.25 -17.54 21.03
C ASP A 552 -0.32 -17.54 22.26
N PRO A 553 1.00 -17.30 22.09
CA PRO A 553 1.95 -17.32 23.19
C PRO A 553 1.68 -16.20 24.19
N VAL A 554 1.81 -16.51 25.48
CA VAL A 554 1.57 -15.55 26.58
C VAL A 554 2.87 -14.86 26.96
N PHE A 555 2.88 -13.53 26.85
CA PHE A 555 3.97 -12.68 27.31
C PHE A 555 3.43 -11.70 28.36
N ASN A 556 4.01 -11.74 29.57
CA ASN A 556 3.61 -10.88 30.69
C ASN A 556 2.08 -10.85 30.93
N GLY A 557 1.42 -12.02 30.85
CA GLY A 557 -0.02 -12.16 31.07
C GLY A 557 -0.93 -11.66 29.93
N VAL A 558 -0.37 -11.41 28.74
CA VAL A 558 -1.13 -11.08 27.52
C VAL A 558 -0.84 -12.14 26.46
N SER A 559 -1.88 -12.75 25.89
CA SER A 559 -1.75 -13.63 24.71
C SER A 559 -1.48 -12.79 23.47
N ILE A 560 -0.32 -12.98 22.86
CA ILE A 560 0.17 -12.19 21.73
C ILE A 560 -0.22 -12.85 20.41
N PRO A 561 -0.92 -12.14 19.51
CA PRO A 561 -1.37 -12.72 18.25
C PRO A 561 -0.18 -13.16 17.39
N ARG A 562 -0.26 -14.36 16.82
CA ARG A 562 0.80 -14.88 15.95
C ARG A 562 0.88 -14.20 14.59
N ALA A 563 -0.26 -13.79 14.05
CA ALA A 563 -0.38 -13.25 12.71
C ALA A 563 -1.27 -12.01 12.66
N PHE A 564 -1.06 -11.21 11.62
CA PHE A 564 -1.85 -10.04 11.29
C PHE A 564 -2.33 -10.12 9.85
N TRP A 565 -3.47 -9.51 9.58
CA TRP A 565 -4.10 -9.49 8.28
C TRP A 565 -4.44 -8.06 7.87
N LYS A 566 -4.53 -7.85 6.55
CA LYS A 566 -5.00 -6.61 5.95
C LYS A 566 -5.84 -6.91 4.71
N VAL A 567 -7.05 -6.35 4.64
CA VAL A 567 -7.96 -6.42 3.48
C VAL A 567 -8.15 -5.01 2.94
N VAL A 568 -7.85 -4.82 1.66
CA VAL A 568 -7.86 -3.51 0.99
C VAL A 568 -8.86 -3.57 -0.16
N VAL A 569 -9.81 -2.63 -0.18
CA VAL A 569 -10.83 -2.54 -1.24
C VAL A 569 -10.90 -1.13 -1.81
N SER A 570 -10.99 -1.05 -3.13
CA SER A 570 -11.18 0.22 -3.86
C SER A 570 -12.06 0.03 -5.08
N ALA A 571 -12.75 1.09 -5.49
CA ALA A 571 -13.42 1.12 -6.78
C ALA A 571 -12.40 1.29 -7.90
N THR A 572 -12.56 0.55 -8.99
CA THR A 572 -11.93 0.87 -10.27
C THR A 572 -12.53 2.18 -10.76
N PRO A 573 -11.71 3.15 -11.19
CA PRO A 573 -12.23 4.42 -11.68
C PRO A 573 -13.17 4.19 -12.89
N ASN A 574 -14.46 4.51 -12.73
CA ASN A 574 -15.45 4.46 -13.80
C ASN A 574 -15.48 5.83 -14.48
N TYR A 575 -14.98 5.93 -15.71
CA TYR A 575 -14.82 7.20 -16.41
C TYR A 575 -16.03 7.57 -17.29
N SER A 576 -17.09 6.77 -17.26
CA SER A 576 -18.35 7.05 -17.92
C SER A 576 -19.39 7.48 -16.88
N GLN A 577 -19.97 8.67 -17.01
CA GLN A 577 -21.06 9.13 -16.12
C GLN A 577 -22.40 8.38 -16.36
N SER A 578 -22.45 7.42 -17.28
CA SER A 578 -23.70 6.88 -17.83
C SER A 578 -23.99 5.41 -17.52
N ALA A 579 -23.18 4.72 -16.70
CA ALA A 579 -23.43 3.33 -16.35
C ALA A 579 -23.23 3.10 -14.83
N GLY A 580 -24.06 2.23 -14.25
CA GLY A 580 -23.98 1.77 -12.85
C GLY A 580 -22.65 1.09 -12.50
N PRO A 581 -22.55 0.48 -11.30
CA PRO A 581 -21.40 0.58 -10.40
C PRO A 581 -20.07 0.17 -11.03
N SER A 582 -19.03 0.93 -10.66
CA SER A 582 -17.61 0.64 -10.85
C SER A 582 -17.29 -0.83 -10.52
N SER A 583 -16.42 -1.49 -11.31
CA SER A 583 -15.81 -2.73 -10.81
C SER A 583 -14.98 -2.42 -9.56
N TYR A 584 -14.76 -3.40 -8.67
CA TYR A 584 -13.96 -3.22 -7.46
C TYR A 584 -12.66 -4.04 -7.55
N VAL A 585 -11.66 -3.66 -6.75
CA VAL A 585 -10.42 -4.40 -6.58
C VAL A 585 -10.26 -4.70 -5.09
N VAL A 586 -10.00 -5.98 -4.77
CA VAL A 586 -9.74 -6.46 -3.41
C VAL A 586 -8.37 -7.12 -3.37
N ASP A 587 -7.56 -6.75 -2.39
CA ASP A 587 -6.33 -7.44 -2.02
C ASP A 587 -6.39 -7.82 -0.54
N ALA A 588 -6.07 -9.07 -0.22
CA ALA A 588 -6.08 -9.60 1.15
C ALA A 588 -4.72 -10.26 1.46
N PHE A 589 -4.17 -9.95 2.63
CA PHE A 589 -2.85 -10.39 3.06
C PHE A 589 -2.89 -10.94 4.48
N LEU A 590 -2.07 -11.96 4.75
CA LEU A 590 -1.87 -12.56 6.06
C LEU A 590 -0.37 -12.76 6.30
N ILE A 591 0.16 -12.23 7.41
CA ILE A 591 1.59 -12.30 7.73
C ILE A 591 1.79 -12.67 9.20
N SER A 592 2.62 -13.69 9.44
CA SER A 592 3.04 -14.09 10.78
C SER A 592 4.19 -13.20 11.28
N GLN A 593 4.13 -12.79 12.55
CA GLN A 593 5.27 -12.14 13.22
C GLN A 593 6.25 -13.15 13.86
N PHE A 594 5.91 -14.44 13.82
CA PHE A 594 6.74 -15.55 14.30
C PHE A 594 7.28 -16.40 13.16
N LYS A 595 8.45 -17.02 13.36
CA LYS A 595 8.97 -18.06 12.47
C LYS A 595 8.02 -19.29 12.49
N PRO A 596 7.85 -20.00 11.35
CA PRO A 596 6.92 -21.13 11.27
C PRO A 596 7.18 -22.18 12.36
N GLY A 597 6.14 -22.54 13.11
CA GLY A 597 6.20 -23.57 14.14
C GLY A 597 6.94 -23.20 15.43
N THR A 598 7.37 -21.96 15.62
CA THR A 598 8.13 -21.54 16.82
C THR A 598 7.50 -20.33 17.53
N ILE A 599 8.16 -19.88 18.60
CA ILE A 599 7.88 -18.60 19.29
C ILE A 599 9.00 -17.58 19.06
N GLU A 600 9.88 -17.83 18.09
CA GLU A 600 10.93 -16.90 17.71
C GLU A 600 10.39 -15.83 16.77
N LYS A 601 10.81 -14.57 16.96
CA LYS A 601 10.45 -13.47 16.07
C LYS A 601 11.01 -13.67 14.67
N VAL A 602 10.30 -13.18 13.65
CA VAL A 602 10.80 -13.16 12.27
C VAL A 602 12.01 -12.24 12.11
N ASP A 603 12.82 -12.50 11.09
CA ASP A 603 13.96 -11.64 10.75
C ASP A 603 13.47 -10.33 10.10
N LEU A 604 14.30 -9.29 10.16
CA LEU A 604 13.96 -7.98 9.57
C LEU A 604 13.97 -8.08 8.04
N VAL A 605 12.78 -8.07 7.43
CA VAL A 605 12.58 -8.04 5.98
C VAL A 605 11.97 -6.70 5.58
N ARG A 606 12.63 -5.93 4.70
CA ARG A 606 12.16 -4.58 4.30
C ARG A 606 11.47 -4.52 2.94
N SER A 607 11.55 -5.60 2.15
CA SER A 607 10.90 -5.73 0.85
C SER A 607 9.60 -6.54 1.00
N PHE A 608 8.52 -6.05 0.41
CA PHE A 608 7.24 -6.74 0.37
C PHE A 608 6.95 -7.21 -1.06
N ASP A 609 6.64 -8.49 -1.21
CA ASP A 609 6.16 -9.10 -2.44
C ASP A 609 4.70 -9.54 -2.22
N PRO A 610 3.70 -8.93 -2.88
CA PRO A 610 2.30 -9.24 -2.64
C PRO A 610 1.99 -10.72 -2.89
N GLU A 611 2.57 -11.35 -3.90
CA GLU A 611 2.23 -12.72 -4.28
C GLU A 611 2.67 -13.75 -3.23
N THR A 612 3.66 -13.41 -2.41
CA THR A 612 4.13 -14.28 -1.31
C THR A 612 3.15 -14.34 -0.13
N TYR A 613 2.43 -13.25 0.15
CA TYR A 613 1.63 -13.09 1.38
C TYR A 613 0.12 -12.97 1.13
N ARG A 614 -0.27 -12.94 -0.14
CA ARG A 614 -1.65 -12.78 -0.57
C ARG A 614 -2.43 -14.06 -0.27
N VAL A 615 -3.59 -13.90 0.37
CA VAL A 615 -4.50 -14.98 0.74
C VAL A 615 -5.92 -14.65 0.25
N PRO A 616 -6.81 -15.65 0.14
CA PRO A 616 -8.24 -15.39 -0.04
C PRO A 616 -8.83 -14.68 1.18
N VAL A 617 -9.84 -13.84 0.97
CA VAL A 617 -10.62 -13.21 2.05
C VAL A 617 -11.25 -14.27 2.95
N ALA A 618 -11.73 -15.37 2.38
CA ALA A 618 -12.32 -16.49 3.11
C ALA A 618 -11.34 -17.14 4.12
N GLU A 619 -10.04 -17.12 3.85
CA GLU A 619 -9.03 -17.62 4.80
C GLU A 619 -8.95 -16.71 6.03
N ILE A 620 -8.98 -15.39 5.83
CA ILE A 620 -9.03 -14.41 6.92
C ILE A 620 -10.32 -14.58 7.72
N GLU A 621 -11.47 -14.73 7.06
CA GLU A 621 -12.75 -14.98 7.74
C GLU A 621 -12.72 -16.23 8.60
N SER A 622 -12.18 -17.34 8.07
CA SER A 622 -12.05 -18.60 8.80
C SER A 622 -11.13 -18.47 10.02
N LEU A 623 -10.02 -17.75 9.90
CA LEU A 623 -9.04 -17.60 10.99
C LEU A 623 -9.50 -16.60 12.07
N THR A 624 -10.32 -15.62 11.69
CA THR A 624 -10.69 -14.51 12.58
C THR A 624 -12.11 -14.63 13.13
N GLY A 625 -12.99 -15.41 12.49
CA GLY A 625 -14.42 -15.40 12.77
C GLY A 625 -15.09 -14.08 12.40
N LEU A 626 -14.53 -13.34 11.45
CA LEU A 626 -15.13 -12.16 10.84
C LEU A 626 -15.87 -12.54 9.56
N ARG A 627 -16.82 -11.71 9.15
CA ARG A 627 -17.53 -11.81 7.87
C ARG A 627 -17.49 -10.46 7.16
N PHE A 628 -16.85 -10.38 6.01
CA PHE A 628 -16.74 -9.16 5.23
C PHE A 628 -18.02 -8.90 4.42
N ALA A 629 -18.16 -7.69 3.89
CA ALA A 629 -19.31 -7.36 3.05
C ALA A 629 -19.29 -8.19 1.75
N GLU A 630 -20.46 -8.53 1.21
CA GLU A 630 -20.63 -9.33 -0.01
C GLU A 630 -19.82 -8.80 -1.20
N ILE A 631 -19.66 -7.47 -1.29
CA ILE A 631 -18.84 -6.84 -2.34
C ILE A 631 -17.36 -7.19 -2.24
N ILE A 632 -16.84 -7.40 -1.04
CA ILE A 632 -15.46 -7.84 -0.82
C ILE A 632 -15.34 -9.32 -1.16
N GLU A 633 -16.28 -10.15 -0.68
CA GLU A 633 -16.31 -11.59 -0.93
C GLU A 633 -16.44 -11.93 -2.44
N SER A 634 -17.34 -11.25 -3.14
CA SER A 634 -17.61 -11.47 -4.59
C SER A 634 -16.51 -10.92 -5.50
N THR A 635 -15.67 -10.00 -5.02
CA THR A 635 -14.58 -9.39 -5.78
C THR A 635 -13.23 -10.06 -5.51
N ASP A 636 -13.13 -10.91 -4.49
CA ASP A 636 -11.89 -11.61 -4.14
C ASP A 636 -11.39 -12.48 -5.31
N ARG A 637 -10.23 -12.10 -5.85
CA ARG A 637 -9.60 -12.73 -7.01
C ARG A 637 -9.05 -14.12 -6.69
N ASN A 638 -8.83 -14.41 -5.41
CA ASN A 638 -8.22 -15.66 -4.94
C ASN A 638 -9.20 -16.56 -4.19
N ARG A 639 -10.52 -16.32 -4.29
CA ARG A 639 -11.54 -17.05 -3.53
C ARG A 639 -11.32 -18.57 -3.60
N LEU A 640 -10.86 -19.17 -2.50
CA LEU A 640 -10.93 -20.61 -2.28
C LEU A 640 -12.37 -20.99 -1.91
N PRO A 641 -12.82 -22.22 -2.22
CA PRO A 641 -14.11 -22.71 -1.75
C PRO A 641 -14.20 -22.56 -0.23
N VAL A 642 -15.31 -22.00 0.28
CA VAL A 642 -15.65 -22.01 1.70
C VAL A 642 -15.58 -23.46 2.22
N ILE A 643 -15.24 -23.71 3.50
CA ILE A 643 -15.26 -25.08 4.06
C ILE A 643 -16.66 -25.69 3.86
N GLY A 644 -16.78 -26.63 2.92
CA GLY A 644 -18.06 -27.24 2.51
C GLY A 644 -18.53 -26.89 1.10
N GLU A 645 -18.02 -25.82 0.48
CA GLU A 645 -18.13 -25.56 -0.96
C GLU A 645 -17.15 -26.45 -1.72
N THR A 646 -17.64 -27.06 -2.79
CA THR A 646 -16.84 -27.89 -3.69
C THR A 646 -16.36 -27.05 -4.89
N ILE A 647 -15.47 -27.62 -5.73
CA ILE A 647 -14.96 -26.89 -6.91
C ILE A 647 -16.08 -26.47 -7.88
N GLY A 648 -17.14 -27.27 -7.98
CA GLY A 648 -18.34 -26.97 -8.73
C GLY A 648 -19.14 -25.82 -8.14
N ASP A 649 -19.19 -25.66 -6.81
CA ASP A 649 -19.87 -24.52 -6.16
C ASP A 649 -19.15 -23.20 -6.49
N VAL A 650 -17.81 -23.21 -6.42
CA VAL A 650 -16.99 -22.03 -6.78
C VAL A 650 -17.19 -21.66 -8.25
N MET A 651 -17.07 -22.63 -9.15
CA MET A 651 -17.25 -22.41 -10.58
C MET A 651 -18.67 -21.92 -10.90
N ALA A 652 -19.70 -22.52 -10.29
CA ALA A 652 -21.10 -22.12 -10.46
C ALA A 652 -21.34 -20.67 -10.00
N SER A 653 -20.74 -20.23 -8.89
CA SER A 653 -20.87 -18.85 -8.40
C SER A 653 -20.29 -17.80 -9.36
N ARG A 654 -19.32 -18.19 -10.21
CA ARG A 654 -18.64 -17.31 -11.16
C ARG A 654 -19.32 -17.21 -12.51
N VAL A 655 -20.32 -18.05 -12.79
CA VAL A 655 -21.05 -18.08 -14.07
C VAL A 655 -21.69 -16.72 -14.40
N GLY A 656 -22.16 -15.96 -13.40
CA GLY A 656 -22.69 -14.60 -13.59
C GLY A 656 -21.67 -13.60 -14.17
N LEU A 657 -20.37 -13.82 -13.98
CA LEU A 657 -19.31 -12.97 -14.51
C LEU A 657 -19.15 -13.06 -16.03
N LEU A 658 -19.85 -14.00 -16.71
CA LEU A 658 -19.90 -14.05 -18.17
C LEU A 658 -20.58 -12.81 -18.79
N ASP A 659 -21.35 -12.06 -18.00
CA ASP A 659 -21.97 -10.77 -18.38
C ASP A 659 -21.31 -9.57 -17.67
N ALA A 660 -20.14 -9.74 -17.04
CA ALA A 660 -19.42 -8.64 -16.41
C ALA A 660 -19.04 -7.55 -17.43
N PRO A 661 -18.98 -6.25 -17.07
CA PRO A 661 -18.62 -5.19 -18.01
C PRO A 661 -17.16 -5.28 -18.51
N ASP A 662 -16.27 -5.90 -17.74
CA ASP A 662 -14.83 -6.04 -18.05
C ASP A 662 -14.52 -7.16 -19.05
N ALA A 663 -13.86 -6.83 -20.17
CA ALA A 663 -13.59 -7.79 -21.23
C ALA A 663 -12.52 -8.85 -20.88
N PRO A 664 -11.37 -8.50 -20.24
CA PRO A 664 -10.44 -9.48 -19.70
C PRO A 664 -11.08 -10.48 -18.73
N GLN A 665 -11.86 -10.01 -17.75
CA GLN A 665 -12.53 -10.85 -16.76
C GLN A 665 -13.50 -11.85 -17.42
N ARG A 666 -14.33 -11.39 -18.37
CA ARG A 666 -15.23 -12.29 -19.12
C ARG A 666 -14.45 -13.38 -19.86
N LYS A 667 -13.32 -13.03 -20.49
CA LYS A 667 -12.49 -13.96 -21.25
C LYS A 667 -11.85 -15.01 -20.36
N GLU A 668 -11.33 -14.59 -19.21
CA GLU A 668 -10.73 -15.48 -18.21
C GLU A 668 -11.77 -16.47 -17.67
N VAL A 669 -12.91 -15.97 -17.20
CA VAL A 669 -13.99 -16.81 -16.66
C VAL A 669 -14.51 -17.79 -17.71
N ALA A 670 -14.70 -17.33 -18.95
CA ALA A 670 -15.14 -18.21 -20.03
C ALA A 670 -14.13 -19.32 -20.31
N GLN A 671 -12.82 -19.03 -20.31
CA GLN A 671 -11.77 -20.04 -20.51
C GLN A 671 -11.70 -21.05 -19.36
N GLU A 672 -11.85 -20.59 -18.13
CA GLU A 672 -11.87 -21.42 -16.93
C GLU A 672 -13.06 -22.39 -16.95
N LEU A 673 -14.28 -21.87 -17.15
CA LEU A 673 -15.49 -22.69 -17.21
C LEU A 673 -15.42 -23.71 -18.34
N VAL A 674 -14.95 -23.32 -19.53
CA VAL A 674 -14.78 -24.24 -20.66
C VAL A 674 -13.79 -25.35 -20.34
N SER A 675 -12.70 -25.04 -19.63
CA SER A 675 -11.70 -26.04 -19.23
C SER A 675 -12.28 -27.01 -18.21
N ALA A 676 -13.09 -26.50 -17.29
CA ALA A 676 -13.74 -27.25 -16.23
C ALA A 676 -14.85 -28.20 -16.76
N LEU A 677 -15.51 -27.83 -17.86
CA LEU A 677 -16.58 -28.60 -18.49
C LEU A 677 -16.12 -29.67 -19.49
N ARG A 678 -14.80 -29.88 -19.66
CA ARG A 678 -14.26 -30.94 -20.54
C ARG A 678 -14.46 -32.33 -19.94
N ASP A 679 -14.52 -33.34 -20.79
CA ASP A 679 -14.58 -34.75 -20.37
C ASP A 679 -13.44 -35.07 -19.40
N GLY A 680 -13.80 -35.56 -18.21
CA GLY A 680 -12.85 -35.97 -17.17
C GLY A 680 -12.18 -34.83 -16.39
N ALA A 681 -12.55 -33.57 -16.62
CA ALA A 681 -11.98 -32.43 -15.88
C ALA A 681 -12.47 -32.33 -14.42
N MET A 682 -13.68 -32.82 -14.13
CA MET A 682 -14.22 -32.94 -12.78
C MET A 682 -15.19 -34.12 -12.67
N VAL A 683 -15.52 -34.53 -11.43
CA VAL A 683 -16.54 -35.56 -11.18
C VAL A 683 -17.94 -35.02 -11.54
N TRP A 684 -18.84 -35.91 -11.97
CA TRP A 684 -20.16 -35.53 -12.48
C TRP A 684 -20.97 -34.64 -11.53
N SER A 685 -20.96 -34.93 -10.22
CA SER A 685 -21.68 -34.12 -9.22
C SER A 685 -21.24 -32.66 -9.19
N GLU A 686 -19.97 -32.39 -9.50
CA GLU A 686 -19.39 -31.05 -9.58
C GLU A 686 -19.74 -30.38 -10.90
N GLN A 687 -19.63 -31.13 -12.00
CA GLN A 687 -19.95 -30.65 -13.35
C GLN A 687 -21.42 -30.26 -13.46
N GLN A 688 -22.30 -31.04 -12.83
CA GLN A 688 -23.73 -30.79 -12.76
C GLN A 688 -24.04 -29.43 -12.14
N LYS A 689 -23.32 -29.01 -11.09
CA LYS A 689 -23.53 -27.69 -10.43
C LYS A 689 -23.26 -26.55 -11.41
N VAL A 690 -22.15 -26.62 -12.16
CA VAL A 690 -21.75 -25.61 -13.13
C VAL A 690 -22.74 -25.53 -14.29
N ILE A 691 -23.13 -26.68 -14.85
CA ILE A 691 -24.13 -26.75 -15.93
C ILE A 691 -25.48 -26.21 -15.45
N SER A 692 -25.90 -26.56 -14.23
CA SER A 692 -27.16 -26.06 -13.65
C SER A 692 -27.16 -24.53 -13.54
N ALA A 693 -26.06 -23.93 -13.08
CA ALA A 693 -25.93 -22.47 -13.00
C ALA A 693 -25.97 -21.78 -14.37
N LEU A 694 -25.30 -22.36 -15.38
CA LEU A 694 -25.38 -21.86 -16.76
C LEU A 694 -26.80 -21.94 -17.31
N LEU A 695 -27.50 -23.06 -17.08
CA LEU A 695 -28.89 -23.21 -17.52
C LEU A 695 -29.85 -22.27 -16.80
N ALA A 696 -29.62 -21.97 -15.52
CA ALA A 696 -30.39 -20.96 -14.80
C ALA A 696 -30.24 -19.55 -15.40
N MET A 697 -29.06 -19.20 -15.93
CA MET A 697 -28.86 -17.97 -16.71
C MET A 697 -29.57 -18.01 -18.08
N ALA A 698 -29.71 -19.20 -18.67
CA ALA A 698 -30.35 -19.39 -19.98
C ALA A 698 -31.89 -19.40 -19.91
N GLN A 699 -32.50 -19.48 -18.73
CA GLN A 699 -33.96 -19.39 -18.56
C GLN A 699 -34.51 -18.04 -19.04
N ASP A 700 -35.74 -18.02 -19.57
CA ASP A 700 -36.36 -16.85 -20.23
C ASP A 700 -36.20 -15.55 -19.44
N THR A 701 -36.54 -15.54 -18.15
CA THR A 701 -36.49 -14.30 -17.36
C THR A 701 -35.06 -13.80 -17.12
N SER A 702 -34.09 -14.70 -17.06
CA SER A 702 -32.69 -14.39 -16.81
C SER A 702 -31.97 -13.96 -18.08
N VAL A 703 -32.14 -14.71 -19.17
CA VAL A 703 -31.42 -14.50 -20.45
C VAL A 703 -31.77 -13.17 -21.11
N GLN A 704 -32.99 -12.66 -20.87
CA GLN A 704 -33.44 -11.36 -21.36
C GLN A 704 -32.76 -10.18 -20.64
N LYS A 705 -32.31 -10.39 -19.40
CA LYS A 705 -31.61 -9.36 -18.62
C LYS A 705 -30.12 -9.25 -18.99
N LEU A 706 -29.58 -10.27 -19.65
CA LEU A 706 -28.17 -10.29 -20.04
C LEU A 706 -27.88 -9.27 -21.14
N SER A 707 -26.66 -8.75 -21.20
CA SER A 707 -26.20 -8.01 -22.38
C SER A 707 -26.09 -8.93 -23.61
N ALA A 708 -25.98 -8.33 -24.81
CA ALA A 708 -25.72 -9.10 -26.03
C ALA A 708 -24.41 -9.90 -25.93
N THR A 709 -23.40 -9.34 -25.26
CA THR A 709 -22.12 -10.01 -24.99
C THR A 709 -22.26 -11.11 -23.94
N GLY A 710 -23.07 -10.91 -22.89
CA GLY A 710 -23.37 -11.94 -21.90
C GLY A 710 -24.06 -13.16 -22.52
N ARG A 711 -25.07 -12.93 -23.38
CA ARG A 711 -25.71 -14.01 -24.16
C ARG A 711 -24.73 -14.75 -25.05
N LEU A 712 -23.84 -14.02 -25.74
CA LEU A 712 -22.78 -14.63 -26.56
C LEU A 712 -21.87 -15.54 -25.73
N ASN A 713 -21.37 -15.07 -24.59
CA ASN A 713 -20.46 -15.83 -23.74
C ASN A 713 -21.14 -17.03 -23.08
N LEU A 714 -22.38 -16.86 -22.61
CA LEU A 714 -23.18 -17.94 -22.05
C LEU A 714 -23.35 -19.09 -23.06
N LEU A 715 -23.76 -18.76 -24.28
CA LEU A 715 -23.94 -19.75 -25.34
C LEU A 715 -22.61 -20.33 -25.82
N PHE A 716 -21.54 -19.53 -25.86
CA PHE A 716 -20.20 -20.02 -26.12
C PHE A 716 -19.81 -21.14 -25.13
N VAL A 717 -19.93 -20.89 -23.82
CA VAL A 717 -19.58 -21.87 -22.78
C VAL A 717 -20.47 -23.11 -22.85
N LEU A 718 -21.79 -22.95 -22.93
CA LEU A 718 -22.73 -24.07 -23.06
C LEU A 718 -22.45 -24.91 -24.31
N SER A 719 -22.09 -24.29 -25.44
CA SER A 719 -21.76 -25.00 -26.68
C SER A 719 -20.45 -25.80 -26.62
N GLN A 720 -19.61 -25.57 -25.61
CA GLN A 720 -18.40 -26.37 -25.37
C GLN A 720 -18.67 -27.63 -24.53
N VAL A 721 -19.85 -27.77 -23.90
CA VAL A 721 -20.21 -28.99 -23.17
C VAL A 721 -20.33 -30.15 -24.18
N PRO A 722 -19.54 -31.23 -24.03
CA PRO A 722 -19.53 -32.34 -24.98
C PRO A 722 -20.89 -33.05 -25.11
N ALA A 723 -21.22 -33.56 -26.31
CA ALA A 723 -22.44 -34.35 -26.54
C ALA A 723 -22.52 -35.59 -25.62
N SER A 724 -21.38 -36.25 -25.36
CA SER A 724 -21.24 -37.36 -24.41
C SER A 724 -21.72 -37.01 -23.00
N THR A 725 -21.53 -35.75 -22.57
CA THR A 725 -21.99 -35.27 -21.26
C THR A 725 -23.52 -35.17 -21.24
N TRP A 726 -24.14 -34.72 -22.34
CA TRP A 726 -25.60 -34.62 -22.46
C TRP A 726 -26.27 -36.00 -22.62
N ASP A 727 -25.60 -36.96 -23.25
CA ASP A 727 -26.13 -38.30 -23.47
C ASP A 727 -25.99 -39.23 -22.23
N ASN A 728 -25.40 -38.73 -21.15
CA ASN A 728 -25.39 -39.43 -19.86
C ASN A 728 -26.81 -39.52 -19.29
N ALA A 729 -27.24 -40.71 -18.86
CA ALA A 729 -28.53 -40.93 -18.22
C ALA A 729 -28.76 -40.02 -16.99
N GLN A 730 -27.70 -39.67 -16.25
CA GLN A 730 -27.77 -38.76 -15.11
C GLN A 730 -27.98 -37.29 -15.51
N ALA A 731 -27.80 -36.94 -16.80
CA ALA A 731 -27.94 -35.60 -17.35
C ALA A 731 -29.31 -35.33 -17.97
N VAL A 732 -30.23 -36.30 -17.97
CA VAL A 732 -31.49 -36.22 -18.73
C VAL A 732 -32.33 -34.98 -18.40
N ASP A 733 -32.42 -34.61 -17.12
CA ASP A 733 -33.14 -33.41 -16.68
C ASP A 733 -32.43 -32.10 -17.06
N LEU A 734 -31.08 -32.09 -17.02
CA LEU A 734 -30.30 -30.95 -17.51
C LEU A 734 -30.44 -30.79 -19.02
N LYS A 735 -30.42 -31.89 -19.78
CA LYS A 735 -30.63 -31.91 -21.23
C LYS A 735 -32.01 -31.37 -21.59
N ALA A 736 -33.05 -31.82 -20.90
CA ALA A 736 -34.41 -31.30 -21.07
C ALA A 736 -34.50 -29.79 -20.77
N THR A 737 -33.88 -29.33 -19.69
CA THR A 737 -33.81 -27.91 -19.34
C THR A 737 -33.10 -27.09 -20.41
N ALA A 738 -31.99 -27.60 -20.96
CA ALA A 738 -31.28 -26.97 -22.06
C ALA A 738 -32.13 -26.89 -23.33
N ARG A 739 -32.88 -27.96 -23.65
CA ARG A 739 -33.79 -28.02 -24.81
C ARG A 739 -34.92 -26.99 -24.69
N ASP A 740 -35.52 -26.86 -23.51
CA ASP A 740 -36.55 -25.83 -23.26
C ASP A 740 -35.97 -24.41 -23.37
N ALA A 741 -34.81 -24.15 -22.77
CA ALA A 741 -34.15 -22.84 -22.85
C ALA A 741 -33.84 -22.44 -24.30
N VAL A 742 -33.34 -23.37 -25.12
CA VAL A 742 -33.12 -23.17 -26.56
C VAL A 742 -34.43 -22.91 -27.29
N ALA A 743 -35.48 -23.69 -27.05
CA ALA A 743 -36.78 -23.51 -27.69
C ALA A 743 -37.39 -22.13 -27.41
N VAL A 744 -37.28 -21.67 -26.16
CA VAL A 744 -37.70 -20.32 -25.77
C VAL A 744 -36.87 -19.27 -26.49
N LEU A 745 -35.54 -19.40 -26.48
CA LEU A 745 -34.65 -18.42 -27.10
C LEU A 745 -34.91 -18.30 -28.61
N GLU A 746 -35.08 -19.41 -29.32
CA GLU A 746 -35.43 -19.46 -30.74
C GLU A 746 -36.81 -18.82 -31.01
N SER A 747 -37.81 -19.14 -30.19
CA SER A 747 -39.13 -18.51 -30.29
C SER A 747 -39.07 -16.99 -30.12
N ARG A 748 -38.29 -16.50 -29.16
CA ARG A 748 -38.10 -15.08 -28.87
C ARG A 748 -37.35 -14.36 -29.99
N ALA A 749 -36.34 -15.02 -30.56
CA ALA A 749 -35.58 -14.51 -31.70
C ALA A 749 -36.46 -14.40 -32.95
N ALA A 750 -37.29 -15.42 -33.22
CA ALA A 750 -38.27 -15.39 -34.32
C ALA A 750 -39.32 -14.28 -34.15
N ALA A 751 -39.70 -13.98 -32.91
CA ALA A 751 -40.60 -12.88 -32.57
C ALA A 751 -39.93 -11.48 -32.57
N GLY A 752 -38.61 -11.40 -32.79
CA GLY A 752 -37.85 -10.15 -32.73
C GLY A 752 -37.68 -9.56 -31.32
N SER A 753 -38.08 -10.31 -30.28
CA SER A 753 -38.01 -9.87 -28.88
C SER A 753 -36.63 -10.05 -28.23
N THR A 754 -35.75 -10.83 -28.84
CA THR A 754 -34.36 -11.03 -28.40
C THR A 754 -33.43 -11.00 -29.60
N GLU A 755 -32.46 -10.09 -29.58
CA GLU A 755 -31.46 -10.00 -30.65
C GLU A 755 -30.37 -11.08 -30.46
N ILE A 756 -30.14 -11.87 -31.53
CA ILE A 756 -29.10 -12.90 -31.61
C ILE A 756 -28.18 -12.58 -32.80
N GLY A 757 -26.97 -12.14 -32.48
CA GLY A 757 -25.92 -11.85 -33.46
C GLY A 757 -25.41 -13.11 -34.18
N ALA A 758 -24.64 -12.91 -35.26
CA ALA A 758 -24.17 -14.01 -36.11
C ALA A 758 -23.30 -15.04 -35.35
N GLN A 759 -22.36 -14.58 -34.52
CA GLN A 759 -21.51 -15.46 -33.70
C GLN A 759 -22.31 -16.19 -32.62
N THR A 760 -23.28 -15.51 -32.00
CA THR A 760 -24.18 -16.11 -31.01
C THR A 760 -24.99 -17.25 -31.63
N ARG A 761 -25.45 -17.07 -32.89
CA ARG A 761 -26.20 -18.08 -33.64
C ARG A 761 -25.35 -19.31 -33.97
N GLU A 762 -24.05 -19.15 -34.21
CA GLU A 762 -23.13 -20.28 -34.42
C GLU A 762 -23.00 -21.15 -33.16
N HIS A 763 -22.82 -20.53 -31.99
CA HIS A 763 -22.76 -21.26 -30.72
C HIS A 763 -24.10 -21.91 -30.37
N LEU A 764 -25.21 -21.23 -30.66
CA LEU A 764 -26.55 -21.80 -30.48
C LEU A 764 -26.74 -23.06 -31.34
N ALA A 765 -26.42 -23.01 -32.63
CA ALA A 765 -26.53 -24.18 -33.52
C ALA A 765 -25.66 -25.38 -33.07
N ARG A 766 -24.47 -25.09 -32.51
CA ARG A 766 -23.62 -26.13 -31.93
C ARG A 766 -24.23 -26.72 -30.66
N LEU A 767 -24.79 -25.90 -29.78
CA LEU A 767 -25.51 -26.36 -28.59
C LEU A 767 -26.72 -27.21 -28.98
N GLU A 768 -27.53 -26.77 -29.95
CA GLU A 768 -28.68 -27.53 -30.49
C GLU A 768 -28.27 -28.94 -30.91
N THR A 769 -27.17 -29.04 -31.65
CA THR A 769 -26.60 -30.32 -32.09
C THR A 769 -26.21 -31.19 -30.89
N ASN A 770 -25.50 -30.64 -29.91
CA ASN A 770 -25.02 -31.38 -28.73
C ASN A 770 -26.16 -31.90 -27.84
N ILE A 771 -27.27 -31.16 -27.73
CA ILE A 771 -28.43 -31.56 -26.91
C ILE A 771 -29.50 -32.33 -27.71
N GLY A 772 -29.30 -32.54 -29.00
CA GLY A 772 -30.25 -33.20 -29.89
C GLY A 772 -31.55 -32.40 -30.11
N TYR A 773 -31.50 -31.07 -30.00
CA TYR A 773 -32.62 -30.20 -30.34
C TYR A 773 -32.85 -30.21 -31.88
N GLY A 774 -34.11 -30.21 -32.31
CA GLY A 774 -34.48 -30.32 -33.72
C GLY A 774 -34.49 -31.76 -34.30
N LYS A 775 -33.99 -32.77 -33.58
CA LYS A 775 -34.14 -34.18 -33.95
C LYS A 775 -35.56 -34.66 -33.64
N LYS A 776 -36.34 -34.99 -34.68
CA LYS A 776 -37.70 -35.53 -34.50
C LYS A 776 -37.66 -36.91 -33.86
N SER A 777 -38.51 -37.12 -32.85
CA SER A 777 -38.71 -38.43 -32.24
C SER A 777 -39.31 -39.40 -33.26
N THR A 778 -38.85 -40.66 -33.23
CA THR A 778 -39.42 -41.74 -34.03
C THR A 778 -40.67 -42.35 -33.38
N GLN A 779 -40.87 -42.12 -32.08
CA GLN A 779 -42.02 -42.63 -31.33
C GLN A 779 -43.25 -41.77 -31.57
N THR A 780 -44.43 -42.41 -31.59
CA THR A 780 -45.72 -41.71 -31.55
C THR A 780 -46.15 -41.55 -30.09
N VAL A 781 -46.42 -40.33 -29.66
CA VAL A 781 -46.73 -39.97 -28.28
C VAL A 781 -48.22 -39.65 -28.15
N TYR A 782 -48.96 -40.47 -27.41
CA TYR A 782 -50.38 -40.23 -27.13
C TYR A 782 -50.52 -39.50 -25.80
N LEU A 783 -51.05 -38.26 -25.82
CA LEU A 783 -51.22 -37.46 -24.62
C LEU A 783 -52.63 -37.64 -24.04
N GLN A 784 -52.69 -38.17 -22.83
CA GLN A 784 -53.91 -38.34 -22.06
C GLN A 784 -53.87 -37.46 -20.80
N PHE A 785 -55.00 -36.84 -20.47
CA PHE A 785 -55.06 -35.91 -19.34
C PHE A 785 -56.37 -36.01 -18.54
N THR A 786 -56.28 -35.74 -17.24
CA THR A 786 -57.41 -35.51 -16.34
C THR A 786 -57.14 -34.28 -15.46
N GLY A 787 -58.18 -33.65 -14.91
CA GLY A 787 -58.04 -32.43 -14.08
C GLY A 787 -57.69 -31.15 -14.85
N LEU A 788 -56.93 -31.26 -15.95
CA LEU A 788 -56.53 -30.12 -16.78
C LEU A 788 -57.65 -29.62 -17.72
N THR A 789 -57.60 -28.33 -18.03
CA THR A 789 -58.40 -27.76 -19.13
C THR A 789 -57.87 -28.28 -20.48
N ARG A 790 -58.75 -28.37 -21.48
CA ARG A 790 -58.33 -28.79 -22.83
C ARG A 790 -57.28 -27.83 -23.43
N ASN A 791 -57.40 -26.53 -23.14
CA ASN A 791 -56.43 -25.53 -23.61
C ASN A 791 -55.05 -25.75 -22.97
N ALA A 792 -54.98 -26.05 -21.67
CA ALA A 792 -53.72 -26.38 -21.01
C ALA A 792 -53.07 -27.64 -21.60
N ALA A 793 -53.87 -28.66 -21.95
CA ALA A 793 -53.35 -29.86 -22.62
C ALA A 793 -52.79 -29.55 -24.02
N ILE A 794 -53.49 -28.72 -24.80
CA ILE A 794 -53.02 -28.27 -26.13
C ILE A 794 -51.73 -27.46 -26.02
N GLU A 795 -51.60 -26.60 -25.01
CA GLU A 795 -50.40 -25.81 -24.78
C GLU A 795 -49.18 -26.71 -24.48
N ILE A 796 -49.38 -27.74 -23.65
CA ILE A 796 -48.34 -28.75 -23.37
C ILE A 796 -47.96 -29.50 -24.65
N SER A 797 -48.95 -30.00 -25.41
CA SER A 797 -48.69 -30.67 -26.70
C SER A 797 -47.90 -29.79 -27.65
N SER A 798 -48.27 -28.51 -27.78
CA SER A 798 -47.60 -27.55 -28.65
C SER A 798 -46.12 -27.37 -28.25
N ARG A 799 -45.84 -27.22 -26.94
CA ARG A 799 -44.47 -27.13 -26.44
C ARG A 799 -43.68 -28.42 -26.67
N MET A 800 -44.27 -29.59 -26.45
CA MET A 800 -43.62 -30.87 -26.75
C MET A 800 -43.34 -31.05 -28.25
N GLN A 801 -44.26 -30.65 -29.12
CA GLN A 801 -44.06 -30.68 -30.57
C GLN A 801 -42.91 -29.75 -31.00
N GLN A 802 -42.76 -28.58 -30.37
CA GLN A 802 -41.60 -27.70 -30.60
C GLN A 802 -40.28 -28.38 -30.24
N LEU A 803 -40.25 -29.19 -29.18
CA LEU A 803 -39.09 -30.00 -28.80
C LEU A 803 -38.84 -31.21 -29.73
N GLY A 804 -39.74 -31.47 -30.69
CA GLY A 804 -39.58 -32.52 -31.70
C GLY A 804 -40.38 -33.80 -31.43
N TRP A 805 -41.29 -33.80 -30.46
CA TRP A 805 -42.16 -34.95 -30.17
C TRP A 805 -43.33 -35.07 -31.15
N ASN A 806 -43.63 -36.30 -31.60
CA ASN A 806 -44.76 -36.59 -32.48
C ASN A 806 -46.03 -36.87 -31.66
N ILE A 807 -46.80 -35.81 -31.39
CA ILE A 807 -48.09 -35.90 -30.67
C ILE A 807 -49.24 -35.65 -31.65
N PRO A 808 -50.04 -36.67 -32.01
CA PRO A 808 -51.12 -36.53 -32.98
C PRO A 808 -52.39 -35.90 -32.39
N GLY A 809 -52.54 -35.87 -31.07
CA GLY A 809 -53.67 -35.24 -30.39
C GLY A 809 -53.77 -35.60 -28.91
N GLU A 810 -54.71 -34.94 -28.21
CA GLU A 810 -54.93 -35.08 -26.77
C GLU A 810 -56.28 -35.74 -26.46
N GLU A 811 -56.28 -36.65 -25.48
CA GLU A 811 -57.48 -37.35 -25.04
C GLU A 811 -57.75 -37.11 -23.54
N ARG A 812 -59.01 -36.78 -23.19
CA ARG A 812 -59.40 -36.66 -21.79
C ARG A 812 -59.75 -38.03 -21.21
N VAL A 813 -59.11 -38.42 -20.12
CA VAL A 813 -59.32 -39.69 -19.42
C VAL A 813 -59.91 -39.47 -18.02
N LYS A 814 -60.39 -40.56 -17.40
CA LYS A 814 -60.99 -40.51 -16.06
C LYS A 814 -59.95 -40.43 -14.94
N GLU A 815 -58.83 -41.14 -15.09
CA GLU A 815 -57.77 -41.24 -14.11
C GLU A 815 -56.44 -40.78 -14.73
N GLY A 816 -55.62 -40.07 -13.95
CA GLY A 816 -54.29 -39.60 -14.32
C GLY A 816 -53.25 -40.14 -13.36
N ALA A 817 -52.00 -40.19 -13.80
CA ALA A 817 -50.93 -40.84 -13.03
C ALA A 817 -49.62 -40.03 -12.95
N ASN A 818 -49.47 -38.97 -13.75
CA ASN A 818 -48.21 -38.27 -14.00
C ASN A 818 -47.11 -39.25 -14.42
N GLU A 819 -47.41 -40.05 -15.44
CA GLU A 819 -46.51 -41.08 -15.96
C GLU A 819 -46.36 -40.96 -17.48
N VAL A 820 -45.14 -41.20 -17.98
CA VAL A 820 -44.88 -41.52 -19.40
C VAL A 820 -44.70 -43.03 -19.48
N ARG A 821 -45.62 -43.72 -20.14
CA ARG A 821 -45.62 -45.17 -20.26
C ARG A 821 -44.98 -45.62 -21.56
N PHE A 822 -44.13 -46.63 -21.47
CA PHE A 822 -43.36 -47.15 -22.59
C PHE A 822 -43.30 -48.67 -22.59
N ASN A 823 -42.86 -49.26 -23.71
CA ASN A 823 -42.62 -50.70 -23.79
C ASN A 823 -41.23 -51.04 -23.23
N PRO A 824 -41.12 -51.74 -22.07
CA PRO A 824 -39.82 -52.03 -21.46
C PRO A 824 -39.00 -53.09 -22.20
N ALA A 825 -39.53 -53.66 -23.28
CA ALA A 825 -38.78 -54.60 -24.14
C ALA A 825 -37.92 -53.89 -25.19
N VAL A 826 -38.00 -52.57 -25.32
CA VAL A 826 -37.32 -51.78 -26.35
C VAL A 826 -36.57 -50.63 -25.70
N GLU A 827 -35.25 -50.73 -25.67
CA GLU A 827 -34.35 -49.74 -25.05
C GLU A 827 -34.56 -48.32 -25.60
N ALA A 828 -34.76 -48.19 -26.92
CA ALA A 828 -35.05 -46.91 -27.55
C ALA A 828 -36.40 -46.28 -27.10
N ASP A 829 -37.38 -47.10 -26.68
CA ASP A 829 -38.64 -46.59 -26.14
C ASP A 829 -38.47 -46.17 -24.67
N GLU A 830 -37.58 -46.83 -23.92
CA GLU A 830 -37.20 -46.44 -22.55
C GLU A 830 -36.46 -45.10 -22.53
N GLU A 831 -35.39 -44.96 -23.33
CA GLU A 831 -34.63 -43.70 -23.45
C GLU A 831 -35.51 -42.53 -23.89
N ALA A 832 -36.40 -42.77 -24.87
CA ALA A 832 -37.34 -41.76 -25.33
C ALA A 832 -38.36 -41.40 -24.25
N ALA A 833 -38.84 -42.36 -23.46
CA ALA A 833 -39.77 -42.10 -22.36
C ALA A 833 -39.13 -41.29 -21.23
N GLU A 834 -37.88 -41.58 -20.87
CA GLU A 834 -37.13 -40.84 -19.86
C GLU A 834 -36.89 -39.39 -20.29
N LEU A 835 -36.47 -39.16 -21.54
CA LEU A 835 -36.32 -37.81 -22.07
C LEU A 835 -37.66 -37.07 -22.17
N LEU A 836 -38.74 -37.73 -22.60
CA LEU A 836 -40.08 -37.13 -22.66
C LEU A 836 -40.59 -36.75 -21.27
N ALA A 837 -40.38 -37.60 -20.27
CA ALA A 837 -40.71 -37.30 -18.88
C ALA A 837 -39.91 -36.09 -18.37
N ALA A 838 -38.61 -36.03 -18.67
CA ALA A 838 -37.75 -34.90 -18.31
C ALA A 838 -38.16 -33.58 -19.01
N ASP A 839 -38.50 -33.62 -20.31
CA ASP A 839 -39.02 -32.48 -21.07
C ASP A 839 -40.33 -31.95 -20.43
N LEU A 840 -41.23 -32.85 -19.99
CA LEU A 840 -42.44 -32.45 -19.25
C LEU A 840 -42.11 -31.82 -17.88
N ARG A 841 -41.12 -32.35 -17.15
CA ARG A 841 -40.64 -31.76 -15.89
C ARG A 841 -40.06 -30.36 -16.09
N ALA A 842 -39.29 -30.14 -17.15
CA ALA A 842 -38.74 -28.84 -17.52
C ALA A 842 -39.84 -27.79 -17.79
N LEU A 843 -41.01 -28.21 -18.28
CA LEU A 843 -42.21 -27.37 -18.43
C LEU A 843 -43.02 -27.18 -17.13
N GLY A 844 -42.49 -27.59 -15.98
CA GLY A 844 -43.13 -27.43 -14.67
C GLY A 844 -44.00 -28.61 -14.23
N ARG A 845 -44.07 -29.71 -14.99
CA ARG A 845 -44.78 -30.94 -14.56
C ARG A 845 -43.85 -31.85 -13.74
N THR A 846 -43.42 -31.36 -12.59
CA THR A 846 -42.33 -31.94 -11.78
C THR A 846 -42.59 -33.37 -11.28
N ALA A 847 -43.85 -33.79 -11.18
CA ALA A 847 -44.23 -35.13 -10.71
C ALA A 847 -44.16 -36.23 -11.78
N VAL A 848 -43.86 -35.88 -13.05
CA VAL A 848 -43.88 -36.85 -14.15
C VAL A 848 -42.69 -37.81 -14.11
N THR A 849 -42.96 -39.11 -14.27
CA THR A 849 -41.94 -40.19 -14.29
C THR A 849 -42.16 -41.14 -15.47
N ALA A 850 -41.09 -41.76 -15.98
CA ALA A 850 -41.21 -42.82 -16.97
C ALA A 850 -41.54 -44.16 -16.30
N LYS A 851 -42.40 -44.97 -16.93
CA LYS A 851 -42.82 -46.26 -16.38
C LYS A 851 -43.04 -47.33 -17.45
N GLY A 852 -42.30 -48.42 -17.32
CA GLY A 852 -42.44 -49.58 -18.20
C GLY A 852 -43.81 -50.24 -18.07
N ASN A 853 -44.50 -50.42 -19.20
CA ASN A 853 -45.76 -51.13 -19.30
C ASN A 853 -45.77 -52.03 -20.55
N LYS A 854 -45.79 -53.34 -20.34
CA LYS A 854 -45.74 -54.37 -21.40
C LYS A 854 -46.95 -54.33 -22.36
N ARG A 855 -47.99 -53.56 -22.06
CA ARG A 855 -49.16 -53.38 -22.94
C ARG A 855 -48.93 -52.29 -24.01
N ILE A 856 -47.93 -51.44 -23.83
CA ILE A 856 -47.59 -50.40 -24.79
C ILE A 856 -46.92 -51.05 -25.99
N LYS A 857 -47.37 -50.69 -27.20
CA LYS A 857 -46.75 -51.18 -28.44
C LYS A 857 -45.38 -50.55 -28.63
N SER A 858 -44.44 -51.30 -29.20
CA SER A 858 -43.14 -50.74 -29.59
C SER A 858 -43.33 -49.54 -30.54
N GLY A 859 -42.55 -48.47 -30.31
CA GLY A 859 -42.65 -47.22 -31.07
C GLY A 859 -43.76 -46.29 -30.60
N ASN A 860 -44.51 -46.64 -29.55
CA ASN A 860 -45.52 -45.78 -28.93
C ASN A 860 -45.14 -45.41 -27.50
N LEU A 861 -45.46 -44.17 -27.11
CA LEU A 861 -45.40 -43.68 -25.73
C LEU A 861 -46.78 -43.14 -25.35
N GLU A 862 -47.20 -43.31 -24.10
CA GLU A 862 -48.46 -42.74 -23.58
C GLU A 862 -48.18 -41.83 -22.38
N ILE A 863 -48.54 -40.56 -22.46
CA ILE A 863 -48.46 -39.61 -21.34
C ILE A 863 -49.80 -39.64 -20.59
N TYR A 864 -49.80 -39.85 -19.28
CA TYR A 864 -50.98 -39.71 -18.42
C TYR A 864 -50.78 -38.56 -17.45
N LEU A 865 -51.30 -37.38 -17.76
CA LEU A 865 -51.18 -36.19 -16.89
C LEU A 865 -52.40 -36.03 -15.96
N SER A 866 -52.15 -35.60 -14.73
CA SER A 866 -53.14 -35.00 -13.85
C SER A 866 -52.86 -33.50 -13.68
N ASP A 867 -53.81 -32.78 -13.06
CA ASP A 867 -53.56 -31.44 -12.54
C ASP A 867 -52.43 -31.44 -11.51
#